data_AF-A0A949ECD3-F1
#
_entry.id   AF-A0A949ECD3-F1
#
_cell.length_a   1.000
_cell.length_b   1.000
_cell.length_c   1.000
_cell.angle_alpha   90.00
_cell.angle_beta   90.00
_cell.angle_gamma   90.00
#
_symmetry.space_group_name_H-M   'P 1'
#
loop_
_entity.id
_entity.type
_entity.pdbx_description
1 polymer ?
#
loop_
_entity_poly.entity_id
_entity_poly.type
_entity_poly.pdbx_seq_one_letter_code
_entity_poly.pdbx_strand_id
1 'polypeptide(L)'
;MIVRCTCGFTKEISPSPRDRAFRCPKCRTLIRIPGQAADSDLTALFACRQCGFARKLPGRYAGRTSACPKCKTATKVILTAVVKKEAAQKSSLSLAFSALALRQWQFLQRRSRAQKMVLTFFSLLLLSTSVLYYFNDRMPALFATALPPELDYRPLPLSKLPVQSPEYIRLVEVARILQSSRDLRGKDLSGINLSAMDLRDVDLRDANLEKADLSKADLFRADLRRANLKGANLQYADLSESKLKEAVLVEAAIDKADLTAANLAGADLTNANLSRTNLRSAVLEDANLSGANLVEADCSKADASGADFTGADLTRTSVRETNFHKARLDQSNLTTTDLQGANLSGTSLKGADLTKAKLAGVQLVGADITGGKLYGCDLRGADLTLANLAEADLSTAMLQGAVLDKARLSRVNLHQTQLADARLLRTELRQANLTSAVLDRCDLTGALLAEANLTNASLVGVKLAKAVLDDANLTGANLQGASLIDGASLVRTNLTGSNLGKANLSQANLSQANLTDASLQEALLNETNLQNAYLSNADLTNSDLTSADLTNADLKGANLTGINLSSSFSMNIRTIGSTLLNDIRITRFDLSNANLTGANMSNADLRYVDFSNADLTKADLTKSNLGKADFRWANLTDANLTEAEVKDAIFTDANLNRANLDKVVLSSADMHNAKNLDRARNADSGELQKIAEQSGREQLAGGGEEVTANDATDDLPATEKGRVVKIWGLKIENSGVIRQPFKEEKDLNAAFAGLSEIEANLVKHRMFASGEAGVPALKGTVMGVLYSVNFMPGNQEIPVTIKWLSPQKKVVGVESVSAGYCRRQVASYSFTGDGEPQQGAWNVEFYYQNRLIGSQEIAVVSADRFDDRRKRLESARE
;
A
#
# COMPACT_ATOMS: atom_id res chain seq x y z
N MET A 1 5.32 -13.59 36.37
CA MET A 1 4.54 -12.38 35.99
C MET A 1 5.41 -11.51 35.09
N ILE A 2 4.88 -11.00 33.97
CA ILE A 2 5.60 -10.08 33.08
C ILE A 2 5.20 -8.66 33.45
N VAL A 3 6.18 -7.83 33.82
CA VAL A 3 5.95 -6.42 34.17
C VAL A 3 6.52 -5.52 33.08
N ARG A 4 5.70 -4.57 32.62
CA ARG A 4 6.03 -3.61 31.56
C ARG A 4 6.21 -2.20 32.13
N CYS A 5 7.30 -1.55 31.75
CA CYS A 5 7.54 -0.13 32.01
C CYS A 5 7.01 0.73 30.85
N THR A 6 6.67 1.99 31.11
CA THR A 6 6.19 2.96 30.12
C THR A 6 7.22 3.28 29.03
N CYS A 7 8.52 3.01 29.25
CA CYS A 7 9.57 3.14 28.24
C CYS A 7 9.76 1.90 27.35
N GLY A 8 8.86 0.91 27.46
CA GLY A 8 8.90 -0.33 26.67
C GLY A 8 9.77 -1.45 27.27
N PHE A 9 10.38 -1.26 28.44
CA PHE A 9 11.15 -2.31 29.11
C PHE A 9 10.23 -3.39 29.71
N THR A 10 10.45 -4.65 29.34
CA THR A 10 9.75 -5.85 29.82
C THR A 10 10.69 -6.73 30.64
N LYS A 11 10.24 -7.20 31.82
CA LYS A 11 10.96 -8.21 32.60
C LYS A 11 9.99 -9.25 33.14
N GLU A 12 10.37 -10.51 33.02
CA GLU A 12 9.66 -11.61 33.65
C GLU A 12 10.19 -11.85 35.06
N ILE A 13 9.29 -11.97 36.03
CA ILE A 13 9.61 -12.05 37.45
C ILE A 13 8.90 -13.25 38.08
N SER A 14 9.65 -14.06 38.83
CA SER A 14 9.10 -15.14 39.67
C SER A 14 8.44 -14.58 40.92
N PRO A 15 7.31 -15.15 41.39
CA PRO A 15 6.60 -14.70 42.57
C PRO A 15 7.35 -15.11 43.85
N SER A 16 8.51 -14.50 44.10
CA SER A 16 9.28 -14.64 45.33
C SER A 16 8.98 -13.44 46.25
N PRO A 17 8.85 -13.64 47.57
CA PRO A 17 8.42 -12.60 48.53
C PRO A 17 9.45 -11.48 48.78
N ARG A 18 10.62 -11.48 48.11
CA ARG A 18 11.71 -10.52 48.38
C ARG A 18 11.73 -9.28 47.50
N ASP A 19 11.11 -9.31 46.32
CA ASP A 19 11.17 -8.17 45.40
C ASP A 19 9.89 -7.33 45.47
N ARG A 20 9.93 -6.23 46.22
CA ARG A 20 8.76 -5.33 46.43
C ARG A 20 8.67 -4.18 45.41
N ALA A 21 9.80 -3.77 44.84
CA ALA A 21 9.89 -2.80 43.76
C ALA A 21 11.29 -2.84 43.15
N PHE A 22 11.42 -2.50 41.87
CA PHE A 22 12.73 -2.29 41.24
C PHE A 22 12.68 -1.07 40.31
N ARG A 23 13.82 -0.41 40.08
CA ARG A 23 13.90 0.70 39.12
C ARG A 23 14.19 0.15 37.73
N CYS A 24 13.48 0.66 36.73
CA CYS A 24 13.74 0.33 35.33
C CYS A 24 15.19 0.69 34.98
N PRO A 25 16.00 -0.24 34.42
CA PRO A 25 17.37 0.07 34.00
C PRO A 25 17.43 1.15 32.92
N LYS A 26 16.37 1.24 32.10
CA LYS A 26 16.32 2.10 30.90
C LYS A 26 15.91 3.54 31.21
N CYS A 27 14.93 3.75 32.09
CA CYS A 27 14.39 5.10 32.40
C CYS A 27 14.39 5.45 33.88
N ARG A 28 14.93 4.58 34.75
CA ARG A 28 15.01 4.73 36.22
C ARG A 28 13.67 4.89 36.97
N THR A 29 12.53 4.79 36.27
CA THR A 29 11.18 4.78 36.85
C THR A 29 11.01 3.61 37.80
N LEU A 30 10.48 3.86 39.00
CA LEU A 30 10.26 2.84 40.02
C LEU A 30 9.01 2.01 39.70
N ILE A 31 9.18 0.70 39.54
CA ILE A 31 8.11 -0.24 39.21
C ILE A 31 7.79 -1.07 40.46
N ARG A 32 6.54 -1.00 40.95
CA ARG A 32 6.06 -1.75 42.13
C ARG A 32 5.27 -2.98 41.67
N ILE A 33 5.54 -4.14 42.29
CA ILE A 33 4.88 -5.40 41.95
C ILE A 33 3.55 -5.49 42.72
N PRO A 34 2.38 -5.66 42.06
CA PRO A 34 1.10 -5.68 42.75
C PRO A 34 0.85 -7.01 43.46
N GLY A 35 0.44 -6.94 44.73
CA GLY A 35 -0.04 -8.10 45.51
C GLY A 35 0.83 -8.42 46.73
N GLN A 36 0.69 -7.63 47.81
CA GLN A 36 0.55 -8.09 49.20
C GLN A 36 0.43 -6.89 50.16
N ALA A 37 -0.64 -6.91 50.95
CA ALA A 37 -0.94 -6.11 52.15
C ALA A 37 -0.74 -4.58 52.09
N ALA A 38 -1.76 -3.88 51.57
CA ALA A 38 -2.07 -2.51 51.97
C ALA A 38 -3.57 -2.25 51.74
N ASP A 39 -4.44 -2.94 52.50
CA ASP A 39 -5.89 -2.87 52.28
C ASP A 39 -6.71 -2.88 53.58
N SER A 40 -6.18 -2.23 54.63
CA SER A 40 -6.93 -1.92 55.86
C SER A 40 -7.57 -0.53 55.87
N ASP A 41 -7.13 0.39 54.98
CA ASP A 41 -7.48 1.82 55.10
C ASP A 41 -8.43 2.32 54.00
N LEU A 42 -8.79 1.46 53.05
CA LEU A 42 -9.71 1.84 51.97
C LEU A 42 -11.16 1.57 52.37
N THR A 43 -12.01 2.59 52.24
CA THR A 43 -13.46 2.46 52.38
C THR A 43 -14.08 2.26 51.00
N ALA A 44 -15.08 1.38 50.93
CA ALA A 44 -15.88 1.16 49.74
C ALA A 44 -17.33 1.57 50.01
N LEU A 45 -18.05 1.98 48.98
CA LEU A 45 -19.43 2.42 49.05
C LEU A 45 -20.33 1.46 48.26
N PHE A 46 -21.29 0.85 48.93
CA PHE A 46 -22.46 0.28 48.29
C PHE A 46 -23.48 1.39 48.11
N ALA A 47 -23.94 1.67 46.88
CA ALA A 47 -24.95 2.69 46.61
C ALA A 47 -25.96 2.15 45.59
N CYS A 48 -27.18 1.86 46.04
CA CYS A 48 -28.25 1.37 45.18
C CYS A 48 -28.84 2.51 44.36
N ARG A 49 -28.68 2.44 43.03
CA ARG A 49 -29.19 3.48 42.10
C ARG A 49 -30.72 3.57 42.07
N GLN A 50 -31.43 2.53 42.49
CA GLN A 50 -32.89 2.47 42.38
C GLN A 50 -33.62 3.09 43.57
N CYS A 51 -33.11 2.92 44.80
CA CYS A 51 -33.76 3.47 46.00
C CYS A 51 -32.89 4.43 46.81
N GLY A 52 -31.68 4.73 46.32
CA GLY A 52 -30.72 5.64 46.97
C GLY A 52 -30.09 5.11 48.25
N PHE A 53 -30.37 3.86 48.64
CA PHE A 53 -29.76 3.27 49.85
C PHE A 53 -28.25 3.13 49.66
N ALA A 54 -27.48 3.75 50.56
CA ALA A 54 -26.03 3.67 50.56
C ALA A 54 -25.48 3.21 51.92
N ARG A 55 -24.44 2.37 51.90
CA ARG A 55 -23.74 1.88 53.09
C ARG A 55 -22.25 1.79 52.83
N LYS A 56 -21.44 2.27 53.78
CA LYS A 56 -19.98 2.10 53.76
C LYS A 56 -19.62 0.66 54.13
N LEU A 57 -18.70 0.08 53.38
CA LEU A 57 -18.17 -1.27 53.57
C LEU A 57 -16.64 -1.21 53.58
N PRO A 58 -15.96 -2.20 54.18
CA PRO A 58 -14.51 -2.34 54.06
C PRO A 58 -14.07 -2.47 52.59
N GLY A 59 -12.90 -1.92 52.24
CA GLY A 59 -12.35 -1.87 50.87
C GLY A 59 -12.33 -3.20 50.15
N ARG A 60 -12.10 -4.31 50.89
CA ARG A 60 -12.13 -5.69 50.38
C ARG A 60 -13.43 -6.11 49.68
N TYR A 61 -14.53 -5.38 49.86
CA TYR A 61 -15.81 -5.65 49.20
C TYR A 61 -15.98 -4.93 47.86
N ALA A 62 -15.07 -4.04 47.47
CA ALA A 62 -15.16 -3.32 46.21
C ALA A 62 -15.04 -4.26 45.01
N GLY A 63 -15.82 -3.97 43.97
CA GLY A 63 -15.96 -4.81 42.79
C GLY A 63 -16.96 -5.97 42.94
N ARG A 64 -17.41 -6.31 44.17
CA ARG A 64 -18.43 -7.34 44.38
C ARG A 64 -19.85 -6.79 44.14
N THR A 65 -20.73 -7.63 43.61
CA THR A 65 -22.16 -7.33 43.43
C THR A 65 -22.93 -7.87 44.62
N SER A 66 -23.83 -7.06 45.20
CA SER A 66 -24.63 -7.44 46.37
C SER A 66 -26.06 -6.94 46.22
N ALA A 67 -27.04 -7.67 46.75
CA ALA A 67 -28.44 -7.26 46.69
C ALA A 67 -28.74 -6.14 47.70
N CYS A 68 -29.46 -5.10 47.27
CA CYS A 68 -29.86 -4.01 48.14
C CYS A 68 -30.75 -4.53 49.29
N PRO A 69 -30.46 -4.24 50.57
CA PRO A 69 -31.30 -4.69 51.67
C PRO A 69 -32.74 -4.15 51.60
N LYS A 70 -32.93 -2.99 50.96
CA LYS A 70 -34.20 -2.24 50.95
C LYS A 70 -35.10 -2.55 49.74
N CYS A 71 -34.53 -2.80 48.56
CA CYS A 71 -35.30 -3.07 47.33
C CYS A 71 -34.87 -4.33 46.58
N LYS A 72 -33.92 -5.10 47.14
CA LYS A 72 -33.37 -6.35 46.60
C LYS A 72 -32.62 -6.26 45.27
N THR A 73 -32.53 -5.08 44.64
CA THR A 73 -31.77 -4.87 43.39
C THR A 73 -30.28 -5.11 43.56
N ALA A 74 -29.69 -5.92 42.67
CA ALA A 74 -28.26 -6.23 42.65
C ALA A 74 -27.44 -4.99 42.25
N THR A 75 -26.51 -4.56 43.09
CA THR A 75 -25.66 -3.38 42.83
C THR A 75 -24.20 -3.65 43.16
N LYS A 76 -23.28 -3.10 42.36
CA LYS A 76 -21.83 -3.29 42.50
C LYS A 76 -21.26 -2.28 43.50
N VAL A 77 -20.42 -2.75 44.43
CA VAL A 77 -19.73 -1.92 45.43
C VAL A 77 -18.51 -1.25 44.80
N ILE A 78 -18.31 0.04 45.05
CA ILE A 78 -17.24 0.85 44.41
C ILE A 78 -16.29 1.39 45.48
N LEU A 79 -14.98 1.35 45.21
CA LEU A 79 -13.94 1.91 46.08
C LEU A 79 -13.99 3.44 46.10
N THR A 80 -13.89 4.06 47.27
CA THR A 80 -13.76 5.52 47.39
C THR A 80 -12.30 5.89 47.69
N ALA A 81 -11.63 6.54 46.75
CA ALA A 81 -10.25 7.02 46.92
C ALA A 81 -10.22 8.37 47.65
N VAL A 82 -9.31 8.53 48.61
CA VAL A 82 -9.07 9.77 49.36
C VAL A 82 -8.28 10.76 48.50
N VAL A 83 -8.91 11.87 48.10
CA VAL A 83 -8.22 13.02 47.48
C VAL A 83 -7.89 14.04 48.58
N LYS A 84 -6.60 14.33 48.77
CA LYS A 84 -6.13 15.48 49.55
C LYS A 84 -6.36 16.76 48.74
N LYS A 85 -6.85 17.78 49.45
CA LYS A 85 -7.24 19.12 49.02
C LYS A 85 -6.26 19.78 48.04
N GLU A 86 -6.79 20.17 46.88
CA GLU A 86 -6.68 21.53 46.32
C GLU A 86 -7.80 21.73 45.29
N ALA A 87 -8.38 22.94 45.25
CA ALA A 87 -9.50 23.38 44.42
C ALA A 87 -10.91 22.81 44.75
N ALA A 88 -11.53 23.34 45.82
CA ALA A 88 -12.99 23.29 45.99
C ALA A 88 -13.52 24.66 46.41
N GLN A 89 -13.71 25.54 45.44
CA GLN A 89 -14.66 26.66 45.57
C GLN A 89 -15.35 26.87 44.22
N LYS A 90 -16.24 25.92 43.87
CA LYS A 90 -17.37 26.08 42.95
C LYS A 90 -18.16 24.77 42.85
N SER A 91 -19.02 24.54 43.84
CA SER A 91 -20.29 23.81 43.68
C SER A 91 -21.06 23.81 44.99
N SER A 92 -21.38 24.99 45.50
CA SER A 92 -22.38 25.16 46.57
C SER A 92 -23.51 26.00 46.00
N LEU A 93 -24.37 25.38 45.20
CA LEU A 93 -25.72 25.88 44.85
C LEU A 93 -26.50 24.81 44.08
N SER A 94 -26.70 23.63 44.68
CA SER A 94 -27.78 22.73 44.23
C SER A 94 -28.24 21.74 45.32
N LEU A 95 -28.27 22.16 46.59
CA LEU A 95 -28.95 21.44 47.67
C LEU A 95 -29.42 22.44 48.73
N ALA A 96 -30.23 23.40 48.31
CA ALA A 96 -31.10 24.18 49.20
C ALA A 96 -32.54 24.27 48.63
N PHE A 97 -32.96 23.27 47.85
CA PHE A 97 -34.29 23.27 47.22
C PHE A 97 -35.13 22.00 47.40
N SER A 98 -34.72 21.06 48.26
CA SER A 98 -35.50 19.84 48.53
C SER A 98 -36.10 19.78 49.94
N ALA A 99 -36.20 20.91 50.65
CA ALA A 99 -36.99 21.04 51.88
C ALA A 99 -38.23 21.94 51.72
N LEU A 100 -38.34 22.71 50.63
CA LEU A 100 -39.54 23.52 50.31
C LEU A 100 -40.52 22.79 49.38
N ALA A 101 -40.05 21.84 48.57
CA ALA A 101 -40.86 21.13 47.58
C ALA A 101 -41.81 20.07 48.16
N LEU A 102 -41.53 19.55 49.37
CA LEU A 102 -42.43 18.59 50.03
C LEU A 102 -43.59 19.26 50.79
N ARG A 103 -43.50 20.57 51.08
CA ARG A 103 -44.59 21.35 51.71
C ARG A 103 -45.55 21.98 50.69
N GLN A 104 -45.13 22.19 49.45
CA GLN A 104 -46.01 22.73 48.39
C GLN A 104 -46.87 21.66 47.70
N TRP A 105 -46.50 20.38 47.77
CA TRP A 105 -47.26 19.31 47.11
C TRP A 105 -48.62 19.00 47.76
N GLN A 106 -48.79 19.32 49.05
CA GLN A 106 -50.09 19.18 49.74
C GLN A 106 -51.02 20.41 49.59
N PHE A 107 -50.57 21.50 48.97
CA PHE A 107 -51.38 22.72 48.78
C PHE A 107 -52.00 22.86 47.37
N LEU A 108 -51.69 21.96 46.44
CA LEU A 108 -52.08 22.06 45.02
C LEU A 108 -53.21 21.13 44.55
N GLN A 109 -54.02 20.58 45.45
CA GLN A 109 -55.26 19.86 45.08
C GLN A 109 -56.51 20.75 44.93
N ARG A 110 -56.41 22.09 45.04
CA ARG A 110 -57.58 23.00 45.03
C ARG A 110 -57.54 24.14 44.00
N ARG A 111 -57.16 23.88 42.75
CA ARG A 111 -57.23 24.91 41.67
C ARG A 111 -57.88 24.40 40.38
N SER A 112 -58.59 25.31 39.71
CA SER A 112 -59.52 25.06 38.59
C SER A 112 -58.83 24.77 37.24
N ARG A 113 -59.60 24.24 36.28
CA ARG A 113 -59.13 23.73 34.97
C ARG A 113 -58.31 24.73 34.14
N ALA A 114 -58.54 26.05 34.26
CA ALA A 114 -57.81 27.07 33.50
C ALA A 114 -56.32 27.18 33.92
N GLN A 115 -55.99 26.91 35.18
CA GLN A 115 -54.61 26.98 35.69
C GLN A 115 -53.80 25.69 35.41
N LYS A 116 -54.47 24.61 35.00
CA LYS A 116 -53.80 23.36 34.57
C LYS A 116 -53.31 23.42 33.12
N MET A 117 -53.98 24.20 32.25
CA MET A 117 -53.59 24.34 30.83
C MET A 117 -52.31 25.19 30.63
N VAL A 118 -52.12 26.24 31.44
CA VAL A 118 -50.95 27.14 31.33
C VAL A 118 -49.65 26.46 31.80
N LEU A 119 -49.72 25.56 32.78
CA LEU A 119 -48.53 24.84 33.27
C LEU A 119 -48.12 23.65 32.37
N THR A 120 -49.06 23.00 31.69
CA THR A 120 -48.75 21.96 30.69
C THR A 120 -48.07 22.54 29.44
N PHE A 121 -48.35 23.80 29.09
CA PHE A 121 -47.69 24.50 27.99
C PHE A 121 -46.24 24.90 28.31
N PHE A 122 -45.97 25.28 29.57
CA PHE A 122 -44.62 25.65 30.03
C PHE A 122 -43.70 24.44 30.29
N SER A 123 -44.26 23.24 30.53
CA SER A 123 -43.48 22.03 30.80
C SER A 123 -43.10 21.22 29.54
N LEU A 124 -43.82 21.39 28.43
CA LEU A 124 -43.40 20.84 27.12
C LEU A 124 -42.28 21.67 26.45
N LEU A 125 -42.11 22.95 26.80
CA LEU A 125 -41.11 23.83 26.18
C LEU A 125 -39.68 23.64 26.73
N LEU A 126 -39.49 22.88 27.81
CA LEU A 126 -38.21 22.72 28.52
C LEU A 126 -37.52 21.36 28.32
N LEU A 127 -38.02 20.50 27.40
CA LEU A 127 -37.48 19.14 27.18
C LEU A 127 -37.10 18.78 25.74
N SER A 128 -36.93 19.74 24.81
CA SER A 128 -36.37 19.43 23.47
C SER A 128 -35.67 20.62 22.79
N THR A 129 -34.44 20.92 23.18
CA THR A 129 -33.55 21.87 22.46
C THR A 129 -32.88 21.27 21.22
N SER A 130 -33.60 20.44 20.44
CA SER A 130 -33.06 19.85 19.20
C SER A 130 -34.04 19.81 18.02
N VAL A 131 -35.14 20.58 18.06
CA VAL A 131 -36.13 20.59 16.95
C VAL A 131 -36.37 21.99 16.36
N LEU A 132 -35.71 23.05 16.85
CA LEU A 132 -35.87 24.40 16.28
C LEU A 132 -34.94 24.74 15.10
N TYR A 133 -34.13 23.79 14.60
CA TYR A 133 -33.22 24.03 13.47
C TYR A 133 -33.60 23.32 12.16
N TYR A 134 -34.78 22.70 12.08
CA TYR A 134 -35.24 22.01 10.86
C TYR A 134 -36.48 22.62 10.17
N PHE A 135 -36.91 23.82 10.58
CA PHE A 135 -38.00 24.55 9.92
C PHE A 135 -37.62 26.03 9.72
N ASN A 136 -36.71 26.31 8.79
CA ASN A 136 -36.62 27.66 8.23
C ASN A 136 -36.20 27.70 6.76
N ASP A 137 -36.76 26.80 5.96
CA ASP A 137 -36.95 27.03 4.53
C ASP A 137 -38.46 27.23 4.32
N ARG A 138 -38.82 28.40 3.75
CA ARG A 138 -40.18 28.93 3.48
C ARG A 138 -40.83 29.72 4.62
N MET A 139 -40.59 31.05 4.66
CA MET A 139 -41.55 32.07 4.21
C MET A 139 -41.13 33.48 4.68
N PRO A 140 -41.55 34.54 3.95
CA PRO A 140 -40.92 35.85 3.93
C PRO A 140 -41.45 36.82 5.00
N ALA A 141 -40.70 37.92 5.14
CA ALA A 141 -41.06 39.19 5.78
C ALA A 141 -42.56 39.38 6.08
N LEU A 142 -42.93 39.28 7.35
CA LEU A 142 -44.13 39.88 7.98
C LEU A 142 -44.24 39.45 9.45
N PHE A 143 -43.32 39.90 10.31
CA PHE A 143 -43.54 39.96 11.77
C PHE A 143 -42.65 41.06 12.38
N ALA A 144 -42.81 42.29 11.87
CA ALA A 144 -42.68 43.45 12.73
C ALA A 144 -44.02 43.59 13.47
N THR A 145 -43.97 43.93 14.76
CA THR A 145 -45.11 44.13 15.69
C THR A 145 -45.66 42.86 16.35
N ALA A 146 -45.10 42.53 17.52
CA ALA A 146 -45.79 42.07 18.75
C ALA A 146 -44.88 41.18 19.61
N LEU A 147 -43.96 41.81 20.35
CA LEU A 147 -43.37 41.27 21.58
C LEU A 147 -43.46 42.39 22.64
N PRO A 148 -43.77 42.05 23.91
CA PRO A 148 -44.13 43.03 24.94
C PRO A 148 -42.95 43.95 25.29
N PRO A 149 -43.20 45.25 25.55
CA PRO A 149 -42.21 46.10 26.19
C PRO A 149 -42.09 45.70 27.68
N GLU A 150 -40.99 46.08 28.33
CA GLU A 150 -40.70 45.91 29.76
C GLU A 150 -39.89 44.66 30.14
N LEU A 151 -38.62 44.65 29.74
CA LEU A 151 -37.56 44.37 30.71
C LEU A 151 -37.01 45.73 31.17
N ASP A 152 -37.47 46.19 32.34
CA ASP A 152 -37.01 47.41 33.02
C ASP A 152 -35.55 47.23 33.48
N TYR A 153 -34.60 47.43 32.57
CA TYR A 153 -33.19 47.60 32.90
C TYR A 153 -32.94 49.06 33.23
N ARG A 154 -33.26 49.44 34.48
CA ARG A 154 -32.77 50.72 35.00
C ARG A 154 -31.24 50.68 35.02
N PRO A 155 -30.54 51.71 34.49
CA PRO A 155 -29.13 51.87 34.77
C PRO A 155 -28.93 51.94 36.29
N LEU A 156 -27.78 51.48 36.78
CA LEU A 156 -27.34 51.72 38.15
C LEU A 156 -27.69 53.16 38.53
N PRO A 157 -28.47 53.40 39.61
CA PRO A 157 -28.76 54.76 39.99
C PRO A 157 -27.42 55.43 40.31
N LEU A 158 -27.14 56.53 39.61
CA LEU A 158 -25.98 57.42 39.77
C LEU A 158 -25.75 57.90 41.22
N SER A 159 -26.61 57.50 42.16
CA SER A 159 -26.59 57.80 43.59
C SER A 159 -25.69 56.90 44.45
N LYS A 160 -25.08 55.85 43.88
CA LYS A 160 -24.19 54.92 44.63
C LYS A 160 -22.68 55.12 44.39
N LEU A 161 -22.29 56.04 43.51
CA LEU A 161 -20.89 56.41 43.32
C LEU A 161 -20.56 57.58 44.25
N PRO A 162 -19.40 57.59 44.93
CA PRO A 162 -18.97 58.76 45.67
C PRO A 162 -18.90 59.94 44.69
N VAL A 163 -19.77 60.92 44.92
CA VAL A 163 -19.90 62.12 44.10
C VAL A 163 -18.51 62.78 44.04
N GLN A 164 -17.95 62.91 42.83
CA GLN A 164 -16.62 63.50 42.48
C GLN A 164 -15.43 62.55 42.16
N SER A 165 -15.61 61.25 41.87
CA SER A 165 -14.51 60.49 41.24
C SER A 165 -14.32 60.92 39.77
N PRO A 166 -13.08 60.95 39.24
CA PRO A 166 -12.82 61.22 37.82
C PRO A 166 -13.60 60.31 36.86
N GLU A 167 -13.81 59.05 37.24
CA GLU A 167 -14.61 58.07 36.48
C GLU A 167 -16.10 58.46 36.41
N TYR A 168 -16.68 58.95 37.52
CA TYR A 168 -18.07 59.41 37.54
C TYR A 168 -18.27 60.62 36.62
N ILE A 169 -17.33 61.57 36.62
CA ILE A 169 -17.38 62.75 35.75
C ILE A 169 -17.32 62.34 34.28
N ARG A 170 -16.40 61.43 33.92
CA ARG A 170 -16.30 60.87 32.56
C ARG A 170 -17.61 60.18 32.15
N LEU A 171 -18.22 59.39 33.04
CA LEU A 171 -19.48 58.69 32.75
C LEU A 171 -20.67 59.65 32.56
N VAL A 172 -20.75 60.72 33.35
CA VAL A 172 -21.79 61.74 33.19
C VAL A 172 -21.61 62.52 31.90
N GLU A 173 -20.37 62.84 31.49
CA GLU A 173 -20.09 63.45 30.19
C GLU A 173 -20.55 62.55 29.04
N VAL A 174 -20.22 61.26 29.09
CA VAL A 174 -20.66 60.27 28.12
C VAL A 174 -22.18 60.19 28.07
N ALA A 175 -22.86 60.09 29.21
CA ALA A 175 -24.32 60.04 29.26
C ALA A 175 -24.97 61.29 28.63
N ARG A 176 -24.39 62.48 28.82
CA ARG A 176 -24.86 63.73 28.19
C ARG A 176 -24.67 63.70 26.66
N ILE A 177 -23.53 63.19 26.17
CA ILE A 177 -23.28 63.05 24.74
C ILE A 177 -24.27 62.06 24.10
N LEU A 178 -24.54 60.94 24.77
CA LEU A 178 -25.49 59.93 24.31
C LEU A 178 -26.95 60.41 24.23
N GLN A 179 -27.32 61.39 25.05
CA GLN A 179 -28.63 62.06 25.01
C GLN A 179 -28.71 63.17 23.95
N SER A 180 -27.59 63.58 23.36
CA SER A 180 -27.53 64.69 22.41
C SER A 180 -27.06 64.22 21.03
N SER A 181 -25.75 64.21 20.78
CA SER A 181 -25.18 63.94 19.45
C SER A 181 -24.93 62.46 19.15
N ARG A 182 -24.77 61.62 20.17
CA ARG A 182 -24.25 60.24 20.01
C ARG A 182 -22.90 60.16 19.27
N ASP A 183 -22.12 61.24 19.34
CA ASP A 183 -20.76 61.34 18.76
C ASP A 183 -19.70 61.27 19.86
N LEU A 184 -19.06 60.11 19.97
CA LEU A 184 -17.95 59.82 20.87
C LEU A 184 -16.64 59.60 20.09
N ARG A 185 -16.56 60.07 18.84
CA ARG A 185 -15.39 59.87 17.98
C ARG A 185 -14.11 60.43 18.61
N GLY A 186 -13.05 59.63 18.60
CA GLY A 186 -11.72 60.01 19.10
C GLY A 186 -11.64 60.25 20.61
N LYS A 187 -12.73 59.99 21.37
CA LYS A 187 -12.76 60.22 22.81
C LYS A 187 -11.95 59.15 23.54
N ASP A 188 -11.29 59.56 24.62
CA ASP A 188 -10.68 58.62 25.56
C ASP A 188 -11.72 58.11 26.55
N LEU A 189 -12.08 56.85 26.38
CA LEU A 189 -13.03 56.06 27.15
C LEU A 189 -12.33 54.85 27.79
N SER A 190 -11.00 54.89 27.95
CA SER A 190 -10.25 53.80 28.57
C SER A 190 -10.72 53.51 30.00
N GLY A 191 -10.88 52.23 30.33
CA GLY A 191 -11.27 51.72 31.64
C GLY A 191 -12.67 52.08 32.11
N ILE A 192 -13.48 52.76 31.30
CA ILE A 192 -14.82 53.21 31.70
C ILE A 192 -15.79 52.03 31.82
N ASN A 193 -16.79 52.14 32.69
CA ASN A 193 -17.90 51.21 32.75
C ASN A 193 -19.11 51.73 31.96
N LEU A 194 -19.39 51.11 30.81
CA LEU A 194 -20.53 51.33 29.93
C LEU A 194 -21.43 50.07 29.85
N SER A 195 -21.35 49.19 30.85
CA SER A 195 -22.11 47.95 30.86
C SER A 195 -23.62 48.22 30.80
N ALA A 196 -24.33 47.40 30.02
CA ALA A 196 -25.77 47.50 29.79
C ALA A 196 -26.28 48.86 29.27
N MET A 197 -25.41 49.71 28.73
CA MET A 197 -25.81 50.99 28.15
C MET A 197 -26.35 50.84 26.71
N ASP A 198 -27.29 51.71 26.34
CA ASP A 198 -27.75 51.87 24.97
C ASP A 198 -26.76 52.74 24.19
N LEU A 199 -26.00 52.08 23.33
CA LEU A 199 -24.97 52.63 22.44
C LEU A 199 -25.30 52.39 20.96
N ARG A 200 -26.58 52.21 20.63
CA ARG A 200 -27.02 51.94 19.25
C ARG A 200 -26.68 53.09 18.30
N ASP A 201 -26.25 52.79 17.09
CA ASP A 201 -25.91 53.79 16.08
C ASP A 201 -24.93 54.91 16.57
N VAL A 202 -24.20 54.68 17.67
CA VAL A 202 -23.25 55.66 18.22
C VAL A 202 -21.99 55.69 17.36
N ASP A 203 -21.44 56.88 17.14
CA ASP A 203 -20.14 57.06 16.49
C ASP A 203 -19.01 56.97 17.52
N LEU A 204 -18.29 55.85 17.51
CA LEU A 204 -17.12 55.54 18.33
C LEU A 204 -15.85 55.42 17.48
N ARG A 205 -15.83 55.98 16.27
CA ARG A 205 -14.65 55.94 15.40
C ARG A 205 -13.43 56.50 16.12
N ASP A 206 -12.28 55.85 15.98
CA ASP A 206 -11.02 56.27 16.61
C ASP A 206 -11.06 56.41 18.15
N ALA A 207 -12.15 55.99 18.82
CA ALA A 207 -12.26 56.11 20.28
C ALA A 207 -11.31 55.13 20.99
N ASN A 208 -10.76 55.55 22.13
CA ASN A 208 -9.97 54.66 22.97
C ASN A 208 -10.86 54.01 24.03
N LEU A 209 -11.21 52.74 23.86
CA LEU A 209 -12.00 51.90 24.75
C LEU A 209 -11.15 50.81 25.42
N GLU A 210 -9.83 51.01 25.53
CA GLU A 210 -8.95 50.03 26.16
C GLU A 210 -9.46 49.68 27.57
N LYS A 211 -9.65 48.38 27.83
CA LYS A 211 -10.14 47.84 29.12
C LYS A 211 -11.49 48.41 29.58
N ALA A 212 -12.27 49.02 28.70
CA ALA A 212 -13.63 49.44 29.02
C ALA A 212 -14.53 48.23 29.30
N ASP A 213 -15.47 48.37 30.22
CA ASP A 213 -16.52 47.38 30.45
C ASP A 213 -17.76 47.75 29.64
N LEU A 214 -17.96 47.06 28.52
CA LEU A 214 -19.10 47.16 27.60
C LEU A 214 -20.01 45.92 27.72
N SER A 215 -19.90 45.15 28.80
CA SER A 215 -20.68 43.92 28.93
C SER A 215 -22.17 44.20 28.90
N LYS A 216 -22.91 43.41 28.11
CA LYS A 216 -24.36 43.56 27.86
C LYS A 216 -24.77 44.90 27.24
N ALA A 217 -23.84 45.72 26.77
CA ALA A 217 -24.17 46.96 26.08
C ALA A 217 -24.88 46.65 24.75
N ASP A 218 -25.75 47.56 24.33
CA ASP A 218 -26.44 47.49 23.04
C ASP A 218 -25.69 48.42 22.06
N LEU A 219 -24.82 47.83 21.24
CA LEU A 219 -23.97 48.46 20.23
C LEU A 219 -24.51 48.18 18.81
N PHE A 220 -25.80 47.83 18.67
CA PHE A 220 -26.41 47.56 17.37
C PHE A 220 -26.13 48.72 16.41
N ARG A 221 -25.54 48.41 15.25
CA ARG A 221 -25.13 49.38 14.21
C ARG A 221 -24.18 50.50 14.64
N ALA A 222 -23.53 50.40 15.80
CA ALA A 222 -22.52 51.36 16.22
C ALA A 222 -21.33 51.41 15.25
N ASP A 223 -20.70 52.58 15.11
CA ASP A 223 -19.53 52.78 14.26
C ASP A 223 -18.25 52.81 15.12
N LEU A 224 -17.55 51.69 15.17
CA LEU A 224 -16.34 51.44 15.95
C LEU A 224 -15.09 51.36 15.06
N ARG A 225 -15.13 51.91 13.83
CA ARG A 225 -13.99 51.82 12.90
C ARG A 225 -12.74 52.43 13.51
N ARG A 226 -11.63 51.68 13.50
CA ARG A 226 -10.34 52.07 14.08
C ARG A 226 -10.38 52.37 15.60
N ALA A 227 -11.43 51.95 16.31
CA ALA A 227 -11.49 52.08 17.77
C ALA A 227 -10.50 51.12 18.45
N ASN A 228 -9.90 51.55 19.56
CA ASN A 228 -9.05 50.70 20.39
C ASN A 228 -9.87 50.04 21.49
N LEU A 229 -10.21 48.77 21.31
CA LEU A 229 -10.96 47.92 22.26
C LEU A 229 -10.05 46.89 22.95
N LYS A 230 -8.73 47.13 22.99
CA LYS A 230 -7.77 46.20 23.58
C LYS A 230 -8.17 45.85 25.03
N GLY A 231 -8.30 44.55 25.32
CA GLY A 231 -8.70 44.05 26.64
C GLY A 231 -10.08 44.50 27.13
N ALA A 232 -10.93 45.05 26.28
CA ALA A 232 -12.28 45.45 26.66
C ALA A 232 -13.17 44.23 26.97
N ASN A 233 -14.13 44.42 27.87
CA ASN A 233 -15.13 43.41 28.19
C ASN A 233 -16.41 43.67 27.38
N LEU A 234 -16.67 42.84 26.38
CA LEU A 234 -17.84 42.88 25.48
C LEU A 234 -18.78 41.69 25.71
N GLN A 235 -18.64 40.97 26.82
CA GLN A 235 -19.45 39.79 27.10
C GLN A 235 -20.95 40.09 27.00
N TYR A 236 -21.67 39.26 26.25
CA TYR A 236 -23.12 39.39 26.01
C TYR A 236 -23.56 40.72 25.37
N ALA A 237 -22.65 41.53 24.82
CA ALA A 237 -23.02 42.74 24.12
C ALA A 237 -23.69 42.41 22.77
N ASP A 238 -24.61 43.26 22.33
CA ASP A 238 -25.16 43.20 20.98
C ASP A 238 -24.37 44.15 20.08
N LEU A 239 -23.52 43.61 19.21
CA LEU A 239 -22.76 44.34 18.19
C LEU A 239 -23.29 44.01 16.78
N SER A 240 -24.51 43.52 16.66
CA SER A 240 -25.05 43.13 15.35
C SER A 240 -25.07 44.33 14.41
N GLU A 241 -24.71 44.10 13.14
CA GLU A 241 -24.57 45.13 12.09
C GLU A 241 -23.61 46.30 12.43
N SER A 242 -22.78 46.18 13.47
CA SER A 242 -21.80 47.21 13.81
C SER A 242 -20.63 47.29 12.81
N LYS A 243 -19.98 48.46 12.75
CA LYS A 243 -18.81 48.69 11.89
C LYS A 243 -17.54 48.68 12.73
N LEU A 244 -16.79 47.60 12.66
CA LEU A 244 -15.55 47.34 13.41
C LEU A 244 -14.32 47.27 12.49
N LYS A 245 -14.42 47.74 11.24
CA LYS A 245 -13.29 47.72 10.29
C LYS A 245 -12.05 48.37 10.91
N GLU A 246 -10.93 47.65 10.88
CA GLU A 246 -9.63 48.04 11.43
C GLU A 246 -9.64 48.36 12.95
N ALA A 247 -10.65 47.88 13.70
CA ALA A 247 -10.67 48.02 15.16
C ALA A 247 -9.63 47.11 15.83
N VAL A 248 -9.10 47.54 16.98
CA VAL A 248 -8.12 46.77 17.77
C VAL A 248 -8.84 46.08 18.92
N LEU A 249 -9.09 44.78 18.81
CA LEU A 249 -9.78 43.92 19.78
C LEU A 249 -8.83 42.92 20.46
N VAL A 250 -7.53 43.19 20.44
CA VAL A 250 -6.51 42.33 21.04
C VAL A 250 -6.85 42.01 22.49
N GLU A 251 -6.86 40.73 22.84
CA GLU A 251 -7.20 40.21 24.19
C GLU A 251 -8.60 40.63 24.71
N ALA A 252 -9.50 41.11 23.86
CA ALA A 252 -10.85 41.48 24.28
C ALA A 252 -11.69 40.24 24.67
N ALA A 253 -12.55 40.40 25.67
CA ALA A 253 -13.50 39.37 26.09
C ALA A 253 -14.84 39.57 25.39
N ILE A 254 -15.07 38.86 24.30
CA ILE A 254 -16.23 39.00 23.41
C ILE A 254 -17.16 37.77 23.55
N ASP A 255 -16.92 36.89 24.52
CA ASP A 255 -17.67 35.65 24.64
C ASP A 255 -19.17 35.88 24.80
N LYS A 256 -19.95 35.12 24.00
CA LYS A 256 -21.42 35.19 23.91
C LYS A 256 -22.01 36.52 23.44
N ALA A 257 -21.20 37.40 22.86
CA ALA A 257 -21.71 38.56 22.17
C ALA A 257 -22.42 38.17 20.86
N ASP A 258 -23.28 39.07 20.36
CA ASP A 258 -23.83 38.97 19.01
C ASP A 258 -23.07 39.91 18.07
N LEU A 259 -22.43 39.36 17.05
CA LEU A 259 -21.74 40.07 15.96
C LEU A 259 -22.36 39.71 14.60
N THR A 260 -23.63 39.31 14.58
CA THR A 260 -24.34 38.99 13.34
C THR A 260 -24.20 40.14 12.34
N ALA A 261 -23.72 39.84 11.13
CA ALA A 261 -23.51 40.81 10.06
C ALA A 261 -22.62 42.02 10.43
N ALA A 262 -21.81 41.94 11.49
CA ALA A 262 -20.83 42.98 11.82
C ALA A 262 -19.69 43.00 10.80
N ASN A 263 -19.15 44.19 10.53
CA ASN A 263 -18.01 44.35 9.63
C ASN A 263 -16.71 44.49 10.44
N LEU A 264 -15.95 43.41 10.55
CA LEU A 264 -14.65 43.31 11.20
C LEU A 264 -13.48 43.26 10.20
N ALA A 265 -13.65 43.72 8.96
CA ALA A 265 -12.59 43.67 7.95
C ALA A 265 -11.30 44.32 8.48
N GLY A 266 -10.16 43.63 8.38
CA GLY A 266 -8.86 44.09 8.87
C GLY A 266 -8.77 44.37 10.38
N ALA A 267 -9.76 43.94 11.18
CA ALA A 267 -9.70 44.09 12.64
C ALA A 267 -8.65 43.16 13.26
N ASP A 268 -8.04 43.61 14.35
CA ASP A 268 -7.06 42.81 15.12
C ASP A 268 -7.72 42.18 16.35
N LEU A 269 -8.05 40.89 16.25
CA LEU A 269 -8.64 40.05 17.28
C LEU A 269 -7.61 39.09 17.90
N THR A 270 -6.32 39.41 17.82
CA THR A 270 -5.24 38.56 18.36
C THR A 270 -5.53 38.18 19.82
N ASN A 271 -5.53 36.88 20.13
CA ASN A 271 -5.84 36.32 21.45
C ASN A 271 -7.19 36.74 22.06
N ALA A 272 -8.15 37.24 21.26
CA ALA A 272 -9.47 37.58 21.76
C ALA A 272 -10.26 36.31 22.16
N ASN A 273 -11.11 36.43 23.18
CA ASN A 273 -12.04 35.37 23.56
C ASN A 273 -13.38 35.58 22.85
N LEU A 274 -13.63 34.80 21.80
CA LEU A 274 -14.84 34.77 20.99
C LEU A 274 -15.68 33.52 21.27
N SER A 275 -15.43 32.79 22.37
CA SER A 275 -16.17 31.55 22.64
C SER A 275 -17.69 31.79 22.70
N ARG A 276 -18.45 30.94 22.01
CA ARG A 276 -19.93 31.02 21.91
C ARG A 276 -20.48 32.33 21.34
N THR A 277 -19.67 33.07 20.60
CA THR A 277 -20.08 34.30 19.93
C THR A 277 -20.86 33.97 18.66
N ASN A 278 -21.86 34.79 18.33
CA ASN A 278 -22.56 34.70 17.06
C ASN A 278 -21.89 35.64 16.04
N LEU A 279 -21.17 35.08 15.07
CA LEU A 279 -20.48 35.77 13.98
C LEU A 279 -21.15 35.48 12.62
N ARG A 280 -22.42 35.06 12.64
CA ARG A 280 -23.13 34.68 11.41
C ARG A 280 -23.15 35.83 10.41
N SER A 281 -22.76 35.55 9.17
CA SER A 281 -22.68 36.54 8.09
C SER A 281 -21.75 37.74 8.37
N ALA A 282 -20.86 37.66 9.37
CA ALA A 282 -19.90 38.72 9.65
C ALA A 282 -18.87 38.83 8.51
N VAL A 283 -18.31 40.03 8.32
CA VAL A 283 -17.21 40.28 7.39
C VAL A 283 -15.91 40.29 8.19
N LEU A 284 -15.08 39.28 7.99
CA LEU A 284 -13.78 39.05 8.63
C LEU A 284 -12.63 39.14 7.60
N GLU A 285 -12.87 39.69 6.42
CA GLU A 285 -11.87 39.85 5.35
C GLU A 285 -10.58 40.46 5.91
N ASP A 286 -9.45 39.78 5.70
CA ASP A 286 -8.11 40.18 6.18
C ASP A 286 -8.00 40.45 7.70
N ALA A 287 -8.95 39.99 8.51
CA ALA A 287 -8.89 40.14 9.96
C ALA A 287 -7.81 39.23 10.58
N ASN A 288 -7.18 39.68 11.65
CA ASN A 288 -6.20 38.89 12.40
C ASN A 288 -6.87 38.26 13.63
N LEU A 289 -7.12 36.96 13.59
CA LEU A 289 -7.65 36.13 14.69
C LEU A 289 -6.60 35.16 15.24
N SER A 290 -5.31 35.48 15.10
CA SER A 290 -4.24 34.60 15.58
C SER A 290 -4.35 34.36 17.09
N GLY A 291 -4.29 33.09 17.49
CA GLY A 291 -4.45 32.66 18.88
C GLY A 291 -5.84 32.91 19.50
N ALA A 292 -6.83 33.36 18.73
CA ALA A 292 -8.16 33.63 19.25
C ALA A 292 -8.89 32.33 19.67
N ASN A 293 -9.76 32.44 20.67
CA ASN A 293 -10.60 31.35 21.14
C ASN A 293 -12.01 31.48 20.53
N LEU A 294 -12.36 30.65 19.55
CA LEU A 294 -13.67 30.60 18.90
C LEU A 294 -14.51 29.38 19.33
N VAL A 295 -14.15 28.70 20.43
CA VAL A 295 -14.83 27.47 20.85
C VAL A 295 -16.36 27.65 20.92
N GLU A 296 -17.08 26.79 20.22
CA GLU A 296 -18.56 26.81 20.10
C GLU A 296 -19.16 28.11 19.52
N ALA A 297 -18.37 28.93 18.83
CA ALA A 297 -18.89 30.08 18.09
C ALA A 297 -19.65 29.66 16.83
N ASP A 298 -20.48 30.55 16.29
CA ASP A 298 -21.15 30.38 15.00
C ASP A 298 -20.63 31.41 14.00
N CYS A 299 -19.78 30.99 13.07
CA CYS A 299 -19.28 31.82 11.98
C CYS A 299 -19.98 31.50 10.65
N SER A 300 -21.14 30.82 10.67
CA SER A 300 -21.78 30.35 9.44
C SER A 300 -22.02 31.50 8.47
N LYS A 301 -21.71 31.30 7.19
CA LYS A 301 -21.84 32.28 6.10
C LYS A 301 -20.98 33.54 6.26
N ALA A 302 -20.03 33.58 7.19
CA ALA A 302 -19.11 34.70 7.29
C ALA A 302 -18.16 34.74 6.08
N ASP A 303 -17.67 35.92 5.77
CA ASP A 303 -16.58 36.10 4.81
C ASP A 303 -15.27 36.27 5.57
N ALA A 304 -14.47 35.21 5.65
CA ALA A 304 -13.17 35.18 6.32
C ALA A 304 -12.03 35.03 5.30
N SER A 305 -12.22 35.54 4.08
CA SER A 305 -11.19 35.51 3.05
C SER A 305 -9.94 36.29 3.50
N GLY A 306 -8.76 35.73 3.26
CA GLY A 306 -7.48 36.33 3.67
C GLY A 306 -7.21 36.41 5.18
N ALA A 307 -8.19 36.09 6.03
CA ALA A 307 -8.06 36.20 7.48
C ALA A 307 -7.00 35.25 8.07
N ASP A 308 -6.40 35.65 9.19
CA ASP A 308 -5.38 34.87 9.89
C ASP A 308 -5.93 34.25 11.19
N PHE A 309 -6.16 32.94 11.19
CA PHE A 309 -6.53 32.12 12.34
C PHE A 309 -5.36 31.26 12.85
N THR A 310 -4.11 31.66 12.60
CA THR A 310 -2.93 30.88 13.02
C THR A 310 -2.99 30.60 14.53
N GLY A 311 -2.96 29.33 14.90
CA GLY A 311 -3.03 28.88 16.30
C GLY A 311 -4.38 29.13 17.02
N ALA A 312 -5.43 29.54 16.32
CA ALA A 312 -6.74 29.75 16.91
C ALA A 312 -7.42 28.42 17.32
N ASP A 313 -8.29 28.48 18.33
CA ASP A 313 -9.11 27.34 18.75
C ASP A 313 -10.53 27.46 18.17
N LEU A 314 -10.81 26.69 17.13
CA LEU A 314 -12.11 26.59 16.48
C LEU A 314 -12.88 25.32 16.91
N THR A 315 -12.52 24.66 18.02
CA THR A 315 -13.17 23.43 18.46
C THR A 315 -14.70 23.59 18.53
N ARG A 316 -15.43 22.72 17.82
CA ARG A 316 -16.91 22.72 17.75
C ARG A 316 -17.52 24.02 17.22
N THR A 317 -16.75 24.84 16.49
CA THR A 317 -17.27 26.02 15.81
C THR A 317 -18.13 25.59 14.62
N SER A 318 -19.23 26.31 14.36
CA SER A 318 -19.93 26.18 13.08
C SER A 318 -19.31 27.13 12.08
N VAL A 319 -18.73 26.61 11.01
CA VAL A 319 -18.20 27.41 9.90
C VAL A 319 -18.85 27.02 8.58
N ARG A 320 -20.08 26.52 8.64
CA ARG A 320 -20.86 26.13 7.47
C ARG A 320 -20.99 27.29 6.48
N GLU A 321 -20.76 27.01 5.20
CA GLU A 321 -20.85 28.00 4.11
C GLU A 321 -19.94 29.24 4.32
N THR A 322 -18.93 29.15 5.17
CA THR A 322 -17.97 30.24 5.40
C THR A 322 -16.97 30.30 4.26
N ASN A 323 -16.60 31.51 3.84
CA ASN A 323 -15.55 31.72 2.87
C ASN A 323 -14.19 31.86 3.57
N PHE A 324 -13.33 30.85 3.47
CA PHE A 324 -11.94 30.88 3.95
C PHE A 324 -10.93 31.01 2.81
N HIS A 325 -11.36 31.48 1.63
CA HIS A 325 -10.47 31.57 0.47
C HIS A 325 -9.18 32.31 0.84
N LYS A 326 -8.03 31.64 0.66
CA LYS A 326 -6.68 32.14 0.99
C LYS A 326 -6.46 32.55 2.46
N ALA A 327 -7.33 32.15 3.38
CA ALA A 327 -7.11 32.32 4.80
C ALA A 327 -5.91 31.50 5.30
N ARG A 328 -5.38 31.87 6.48
CA ARG A 328 -4.34 31.12 7.20
C ARG A 328 -4.96 30.46 8.42
N LEU A 329 -4.95 29.14 8.48
CA LEU A 329 -5.41 28.31 9.60
C LEU A 329 -4.28 27.41 10.13
N ASP A 330 -3.02 27.82 9.93
CA ASP A 330 -1.85 27.06 10.35
C ASP A 330 -1.87 26.81 11.86
N GLN A 331 -1.59 25.57 12.27
CA GLN A 331 -1.58 25.13 13.67
C GLN A 331 -2.88 25.39 14.46
N SER A 332 -3.99 25.70 13.78
CA SER A 332 -5.27 25.89 14.43
C SER A 332 -5.87 24.55 14.90
N ASN A 333 -6.72 24.62 15.93
CA ASN A 333 -7.50 23.48 16.40
C ASN A 333 -8.91 23.53 15.80
N LEU A 334 -9.18 22.67 14.83
CA LEU A 334 -10.46 22.50 14.14
C LEU A 334 -11.17 21.20 14.56
N THR A 335 -10.81 20.62 15.71
CA THR A 335 -11.36 19.33 16.13
C THR A 335 -12.88 19.37 16.25
N THR A 336 -13.55 18.39 15.63
CA THR A 336 -15.02 18.27 15.62
C THR A 336 -15.80 19.47 15.06
N THR A 337 -15.13 20.34 14.30
CA THR A 337 -15.73 21.51 13.64
C THR A 337 -16.63 21.08 12.48
N ASP A 338 -17.71 21.82 12.25
CA ASP A 338 -18.61 21.61 11.10
C ASP A 338 -18.21 22.55 9.96
N LEU A 339 -17.50 22.01 8.96
CA LEU A 339 -17.00 22.73 7.78
C LEU A 339 -17.80 22.42 6.51
N GLN A 340 -19.01 21.84 6.64
CA GLN A 340 -19.81 21.48 5.47
C GLN A 340 -20.09 22.72 4.60
N GLY A 341 -19.82 22.59 3.30
CA GLY A 341 -20.01 23.66 2.32
C GLY A 341 -19.10 24.88 2.47
N ALA A 342 -18.12 24.85 3.38
CA ALA A 342 -17.12 25.92 3.46
C ALA A 342 -16.21 25.94 2.23
N ASN A 343 -15.75 27.13 1.85
CA ASN A 343 -14.75 27.31 0.81
C ASN A 343 -13.37 27.49 1.44
N LEU A 344 -12.55 26.43 1.41
CA LEU A 344 -11.15 26.43 1.88
C LEU A 344 -10.16 26.42 0.69
N SER A 345 -10.58 26.91 -0.48
CA SER A 345 -9.71 26.92 -1.66
C SER A 345 -8.52 27.85 -1.45
N GLY A 346 -7.31 27.34 -1.68
CA GLY A 346 -6.05 28.09 -1.49
C GLY A 346 -5.71 28.43 -0.04
N THR A 347 -6.42 27.87 0.93
CA THR A 347 -6.20 28.09 2.36
C THR A 347 -4.94 27.37 2.84
N SER A 348 -4.19 27.99 3.77
CA SER A 348 -3.09 27.32 4.48
C SER A 348 -3.63 26.67 5.76
N LEU A 349 -3.41 25.37 5.94
CA LEU A 349 -3.85 24.51 7.04
C LEU A 349 -2.67 23.71 7.60
N LYS A 350 -1.45 24.25 7.53
CA LYS A 350 -0.23 23.51 7.87
C LYS A 350 -0.23 23.13 9.34
N GLY A 351 -0.10 21.83 9.62
CA GLY A 351 -0.13 21.31 10.98
C GLY A 351 -1.44 21.54 11.74
N ALA A 352 -2.52 21.94 11.07
CA ALA A 352 -3.82 22.12 11.70
C ALA A 352 -4.41 20.78 12.18
N ASP A 353 -5.19 20.82 13.26
CA ASP A 353 -5.86 19.64 13.81
C ASP A 353 -7.34 19.60 13.41
N LEU A 354 -7.66 18.86 12.35
CA LEU A 354 -9.00 18.60 11.84
C LEU A 354 -9.56 17.26 12.32
N THR A 355 -9.06 16.69 13.43
CA THR A 355 -9.50 15.38 13.91
C THR A 355 -11.02 15.33 14.07
N LYS A 356 -11.66 14.36 13.40
CA LYS A 356 -13.12 14.17 13.37
C LYS A 356 -13.93 15.39 12.92
N ALA A 357 -13.34 16.32 12.18
CA ALA A 357 -14.07 17.40 11.55
C ALA A 357 -15.02 16.86 10.47
N LYS A 358 -16.13 17.57 10.24
CA LYS A 358 -17.07 17.27 9.15
C LYS A 358 -16.70 18.13 7.94
N LEU A 359 -16.21 17.51 6.89
CA LEU A 359 -15.69 18.14 5.67
C LEU A 359 -16.42 17.63 4.42
N ALA A 360 -17.62 17.04 4.57
CA ALA A 360 -18.37 16.50 3.45
C ALA A 360 -18.71 17.61 2.43
N GLY A 361 -18.35 17.39 1.17
CA GLY A 361 -18.56 18.33 0.07
C GLY A 361 -17.76 19.65 0.17
N VAL A 362 -16.75 19.73 1.03
CA VAL A 362 -15.94 20.94 1.19
C VAL A 362 -15.05 21.20 -0.04
N GLN A 363 -14.79 22.46 -0.36
CA GLN A 363 -13.85 22.85 -1.40
C GLN A 363 -12.47 23.11 -0.80
N LEU A 364 -11.49 22.26 -1.12
CA LEU A 364 -10.10 22.34 -0.67
C LEU A 364 -9.13 22.50 -1.85
N VAL A 365 -9.61 23.04 -2.97
CA VAL A 365 -8.81 23.17 -4.21
C VAL A 365 -7.56 24.00 -3.95
N GLY A 366 -6.39 23.40 -4.16
CA GLY A 366 -5.10 24.04 -3.92
C GLY A 366 -4.80 24.39 -2.46
N ALA A 367 -5.54 23.85 -1.49
CA ALA A 367 -5.27 24.06 -0.07
C ALA A 367 -3.96 23.37 0.35
N ASP A 368 -3.26 23.95 1.32
CA ASP A 368 -2.03 23.39 1.89
C ASP A 368 -2.27 22.83 3.29
N ILE A 369 -2.46 21.51 3.38
CA ILE A 369 -2.75 20.75 4.59
C ILE A 369 -1.51 19.93 5.02
N THR A 370 -0.30 20.38 4.64
CA THR A 370 0.95 19.66 4.96
C THR A 370 1.06 19.40 6.46
N GLY A 371 1.32 18.14 6.84
CA GLY A 371 1.45 17.71 8.23
C GLY A 371 0.19 17.87 9.09
N GLY A 372 -0.98 18.15 8.48
CA GLY A 372 -2.25 18.27 9.19
C GLY A 372 -2.75 16.94 9.75
N LYS A 373 -3.58 17.01 10.79
CA LYS A 373 -4.23 15.83 11.40
C LYS A 373 -5.68 15.76 10.95
N LEU A 374 -6.04 14.75 10.20
CA LEU A 374 -7.37 14.52 9.65
C LEU A 374 -7.93 13.15 10.08
N TYR A 375 -7.45 12.61 11.20
CA TYR A 375 -7.86 11.31 11.71
C TYR A 375 -9.39 11.22 11.84
N GLY A 376 -9.98 10.23 11.16
CA GLY A 376 -11.41 9.92 11.22
C GLY A 376 -12.33 11.06 10.77
N CYS A 377 -11.85 11.97 9.92
CA CYS A 377 -12.69 13.03 9.35
C CYS A 377 -13.63 12.50 8.26
N ASP A 378 -14.70 13.25 8.00
CA ASP A 378 -15.65 12.98 6.92
C ASP A 378 -15.37 13.90 5.73
N LEU A 379 -14.68 13.39 4.70
CA LEU A 379 -14.29 14.08 3.46
C LEU A 379 -15.09 13.58 2.24
N ARG A 380 -16.26 12.95 2.45
CA ARG A 380 -17.05 12.40 1.35
C ARG A 380 -17.43 13.48 0.34
N GLY A 381 -17.15 13.23 -0.94
CA GLY A 381 -17.40 14.16 -2.03
C GLY A 381 -16.63 15.49 -1.95
N ALA A 382 -15.61 15.60 -1.10
CA ALA A 382 -14.76 16.80 -1.03
C ALA A 382 -13.93 16.96 -2.30
N ASP A 383 -13.66 18.21 -2.69
CA ASP A 383 -12.76 18.55 -3.78
C ASP A 383 -11.39 18.96 -3.23
N LEU A 384 -10.43 18.05 -3.34
CA LEU A 384 -9.02 18.17 -2.95
C LEU A 384 -8.11 18.35 -4.18
N THR A 385 -8.65 18.77 -5.32
CA THR A 385 -7.86 18.97 -6.55
C THR A 385 -6.69 19.91 -6.28
N LEU A 386 -5.48 19.50 -6.69
CA LEU A 386 -4.22 20.24 -6.47
C LEU A 386 -3.86 20.54 -5.01
N ALA A 387 -4.58 19.97 -4.03
CA ALA A 387 -4.26 20.17 -2.62
C ALA A 387 -2.93 19.51 -2.25
N ASN A 388 -2.24 20.09 -1.27
CA ASN A 388 -1.03 19.51 -0.70
C ASN A 388 -1.34 18.88 0.67
N LEU A 389 -1.30 17.56 0.74
CA LEU A 389 -1.49 16.76 1.96
C LEU A 389 -0.23 15.95 2.30
N ALA A 390 0.95 16.42 1.88
CA ALA A 390 2.20 15.74 2.21
C ALA A 390 2.34 15.59 3.73
N GLU A 391 2.75 14.40 4.19
CA GLU A 391 2.92 14.06 5.61
C GLU A 391 1.66 14.20 6.49
N ALA A 392 0.48 14.43 5.91
CA ALA A 392 -0.76 14.53 6.67
C ALA A 392 -1.22 13.16 7.18
N ASP A 393 -1.96 13.15 8.29
CA ASP A 393 -2.58 11.94 8.84
C ASP A 393 -4.07 11.88 8.52
N LEU A 394 -4.43 11.13 7.49
CA LEU A 394 -5.81 10.85 7.09
C LEU A 394 -6.29 9.48 7.59
N SER A 395 -5.57 8.82 8.52
CA SER A 395 -5.96 7.46 8.91
C SER A 395 -7.41 7.37 9.38
N THR A 396 -8.10 6.33 8.92
CA THR A 396 -9.54 6.07 9.13
C THR A 396 -10.51 7.12 8.55
N ALA A 397 -10.04 8.09 7.77
CA ALA A 397 -10.90 9.09 7.13
C ALA A 397 -11.82 8.48 6.06
N MET A 398 -12.98 9.12 5.85
CA MET A 398 -13.97 8.79 4.83
C MET A 398 -13.83 9.71 3.63
N LEU A 399 -13.32 9.20 2.50
CA LEU A 399 -13.06 9.94 1.26
C LEU A 399 -13.89 9.40 0.08
N GLN A 400 -15.00 8.70 0.33
CA GLN A 400 -15.78 8.11 -0.76
C GLN A 400 -16.27 9.20 -1.72
N GLY A 401 -16.03 8.97 -3.02
CA GLY A 401 -16.37 9.92 -4.09
C GLY A 401 -15.63 11.26 -4.04
N ALA A 402 -14.59 11.41 -3.22
CA ALA A 402 -13.77 12.62 -3.21
C ALA A 402 -12.95 12.76 -4.50
N VAL A 403 -12.58 14.00 -4.84
CA VAL A 403 -11.73 14.31 -6.01
C VAL A 403 -10.35 14.75 -5.51
N LEU A 404 -9.32 13.96 -5.77
CA LEU A 404 -7.93 14.21 -5.38
C LEU A 404 -7.00 14.37 -6.60
N ASP A 405 -7.55 14.80 -7.73
CA ASP A 405 -6.83 14.91 -8.98
C ASP A 405 -5.61 15.84 -8.82
N LYS A 406 -4.43 15.34 -9.18
CA LYS A 406 -3.13 16.04 -9.08
C LYS A 406 -2.78 16.52 -7.66
N ALA A 407 -3.43 15.99 -6.63
CA ALA A 407 -3.07 16.30 -5.26
C ALA A 407 -1.71 15.70 -4.90
N ARG A 408 -1.03 16.33 -3.95
CA ARG A 408 0.25 15.87 -3.41
C ARG A 408 0.03 15.17 -2.09
N LEU A 409 0.24 13.86 -2.05
CA LEU A 409 0.06 12.98 -0.89
C LEU A 409 1.35 12.20 -0.58
N SER A 410 2.52 12.78 -0.86
CA SER A 410 3.80 12.15 -0.53
C SER A 410 3.92 11.91 0.97
N ARG A 411 4.30 10.69 1.37
CA ARG A 411 4.44 10.27 2.79
C ARG A 411 3.17 10.45 3.64
N VAL A 412 2.00 10.52 3.02
CA VAL A 412 0.72 10.64 3.73
C VAL A 412 0.40 9.34 4.48
N ASN A 413 -0.32 9.44 5.60
CA ASN A 413 -0.91 8.28 6.26
C ASN A 413 -2.38 8.12 5.87
N LEU A 414 -2.67 7.13 5.02
CA LEU A 414 -3.99 6.71 4.56
C LEU A 414 -4.40 5.35 5.16
N HIS A 415 -3.80 4.92 6.28
CA HIS A 415 -4.14 3.65 6.94
C HIS A 415 -5.65 3.53 7.19
N GLN A 416 -6.25 2.41 6.77
CA GLN A 416 -7.69 2.11 6.95
C GLN A 416 -8.65 3.18 6.40
N THR A 417 -8.21 4.00 5.44
CA THR A 417 -9.06 4.99 4.81
C THR A 417 -10.10 4.36 3.88
N GLN A 418 -11.23 5.04 3.73
CA GLN A 418 -12.30 4.63 2.83
C GLN A 418 -12.30 5.54 1.61
N LEU A 419 -11.65 5.10 0.54
CA LEU A 419 -11.47 5.86 -0.71
C LEU A 419 -12.41 5.40 -1.84
N ALA A 420 -13.28 4.41 -1.61
CA ALA A 420 -14.11 3.83 -2.67
C ALA A 420 -14.76 4.89 -3.58
N ASP A 421 -14.69 4.65 -4.89
CA ASP A 421 -15.20 5.54 -5.95
C ASP A 421 -14.55 6.94 -6.03
N ALA A 422 -13.44 7.19 -5.30
CA ALA A 422 -12.70 8.45 -5.40
C ALA A 422 -11.91 8.55 -6.72
N ARG A 423 -11.64 9.79 -7.13
CA ARG A 423 -10.79 10.12 -8.28
C ARG A 423 -9.43 10.58 -7.79
N LEU A 424 -8.37 9.93 -8.25
CA LEU A 424 -6.98 10.19 -7.90
C LEU A 424 -6.11 10.28 -9.17
N LEU A 425 -6.58 11.03 -10.17
CA LEU A 425 -5.87 11.15 -11.43
C LEU A 425 -4.55 11.90 -11.25
N ARG A 426 -3.44 11.27 -11.67
CA ARG A 426 -2.08 11.86 -11.60
C ARG A 426 -1.71 12.37 -10.21
N THR A 427 -2.22 11.71 -9.18
CA THR A 427 -1.97 12.04 -7.78
C THR A 427 -0.59 11.52 -7.35
N GLU A 428 0.13 12.30 -6.54
CA GLU A 428 1.44 11.90 -6.01
C GLU A 428 1.28 11.17 -4.67
N LEU A 429 1.53 9.87 -4.63
CA LEU A 429 1.37 8.99 -3.46
C LEU A 429 2.70 8.32 -3.06
N ARG A 430 3.84 8.91 -3.44
CA ARG A 430 5.17 8.33 -3.15
C ARG A 430 5.35 8.12 -1.66
N GLN A 431 5.80 6.92 -1.27
CA GLN A 431 6.03 6.54 0.13
C GLN A 431 4.78 6.68 1.04
N ALA A 432 3.58 6.73 0.47
CA ALA A 432 2.34 6.81 1.24
C ALA A 432 2.04 5.49 1.98
N ASN A 433 1.45 5.58 3.17
CA ASN A 433 0.94 4.43 3.90
C ASN A 433 -0.56 4.23 3.60
N LEU A 434 -0.89 3.29 2.71
CA LEU A 434 -2.26 2.89 2.37
C LEU A 434 -2.62 1.51 2.96
N THR A 435 -1.97 1.09 4.05
CA THR A 435 -2.24 -0.23 4.65
C THR A 435 -3.71 -0.39 5.02
N SER A 436 -4.33 -1.47 4.56
CA SER A 436 -5.76 -1.76 4.75
C SER A 436 -6.72 -0.66 4.28
N ALA A 437 -6.30 0.23 3.39
CA ALA A 437 -7.19 1.19 2.76
C ALA A 437 -8.14 0.51 1.76
N VAL A 438 -9.32 1.09 1.55
CA VAL A 438 -10.33 0.62 0.60
C VAL A 438 -10.38 1.56 -0.59
N LEU A 439 -9.74 1.18 -1.70
CA LEU A 439 -9.63 1.94 -2.96
C LEU A 439 -10.51 1.34 -4.08
N ASP A 440 -11.54 0.59 -3.73
CA ASP A 440 -12.40 -0.09 -4.70
C ASP A 440 -12.98 0.91 -5.72
N ARG A 441 -12.89 0.54 -7.00
CA ARG A 441 -13.37 1.34 -8.14
C ARG A 441 -12.79 2.76 -8.23
N CYS A 442 -11.69 3.04 -7.54
CA CYS A 442 -11.00 4.33 -7.69
C CYS A 442 -10.39 4.49 -9.08
N ASP A 443 -10.21 5.74 -9.49
CA ASP A 443 -9.45 6.09 -10.68
C ASP A 443 -8.06 6.64 -10.30
N LEU A 444 -7.04 5.78 -10.35
CA LEU A 444 -5.63 6.09 -10.10
C LEU A 444 -4.84 6.25 -11.41
N THR A 445 -5.50 6.56 -12.53
CA THR A 445 -4.83 6.70 -13.82
C THR A 445 -3.70 7.74 -13.74
N GLY A 446 -2.48 7.30 -14.07
CA GLY A 446 -1.26 8.12 -14.03
C GLY A 446 -0.76 8.48 -12.63
N ALA A 447 -1.29 7.88 -11.57
CA ALA A 447 -0.85 8.14 -10.20
C ALA A 447 0.57 7.62 -9.93
N LEU A 448 1.29 8.30 -9.04
CA LEU A 448 2.68 7.98 -8.67
C LEU A 448 2.72 7.34 -7.28
N LEU A 449 2.70 6.01 -7.20
CA LEU A 449 2.69 5.22 -5.97
C LEU A 449 4.04 4.55 -5.65
N ALA A 450 5.14 5.03 -6.23
CA ALA A 450 6.45 4.44 -5.98
C ALA A 450 6.76 4.37 -4.46
N GLU A 451 7.27 3.21 -4.01
CA GLU A 451 7.57 2.91 -2.60
C GLU A 451 6.37 3.02 -1.64
N ALA A 452 5.13 3.10 -2.14
CA ALA A 452 3.94 3.15 -1.29
C ALA A 452 3.67 1.78 -0.62
N ASN A 453 3.10 1.80 0.57
CA ASN A 453 2.70 0.59 1.30
C ASN A 453 1.18 0.40 1.23
N LEU A 454 0.73 -0.55 0.41
CA LEU A 454 -0.65 -0.97 0.24
C LEU A 454 -0.93 -2.37 0.82
N THR A 455 -0.16 -2.80 1.83
CA THR A 455 -0.36 -4.13 2.46
C THR A 455 -1.82 -4.30 2.89
N ASN A 456 -2.43 -5.42 2.48
CA ASN A 456 -3.84 -5.76 2.75
C ASN A 456 -4.87 -4.71 2.29
N ALA A 457 -4.51 -3.82 1.36
CA ALA A 457 -5.46 -2.86 0.80
C ALA A 457 -6.46 -3.55 -0.15
N SER A 458 -7.67 -3.01 -0.25
CA SER A 458 -8.65 -3.41 -1.25
C SER A 458 -8.57 -2.45 -2.44
N LEU A 459 -8.39 -3.00 -3.64
CA LEU A 459 -8.26 -2.31 -4.91
C LEU A 459 -9.17 -2.94 -5.97
N VAL A 460 -10.35 -3.44 -5.56
CA VAL A 460 -11.23 -4.20 -6.46
C VAL A 460 -11.74 -3.28 -7.57
N GLY A 461 -11.53 -3.68 -8.83
CA GLY A 461 -11.96 -2.91 -9.99
C GLY A 461 -11.29 -1.54 -10.14
N VAL A 462 -10.14 -1.32 -9.50
CA VAL A 462 -9.41 -0.04 -9.59
C VAL A 462 -8.88 0.19 -11.00
N LYS A 463 -8.79 1.45 -11.43
CA LYS A 463 -8.12 1.84 -12.68
C LYS A 463 -6.72 2.36 -12.37
N LEU A 464 -5.71 1.75 -12.97
CA LEU A 464 -4.28 2.03 -12.75
C LEU A 464 -3.54 2.26 -14.07
N ALA A 465 -4.25 2.63 -15.14
CA ALA A 465 -3.62 2.87 -16.43
C ALA A 465 -2.50 3.91 -16.30
N LYS A 466 -1.29 3.60 -16.79
CA LYS A 466 -0.09 4.46 -16.69
C LYS A 466 0.35 4.81 -15.26
N ALA A 467 -0.18 4.13 -14.24
CA ALA A 467 0.25 4.35 -12.86
C ALA A 467 1.66 3.78 -12.64
N VAL A 468 2.42 4.38 -11.72
CA VAL A 468 3.77 3.94 -11.36
C VAL A 468 3.75 3.42 -9.92
N LEU A 469 3.88 2.11 -9.76
CA LEU A 469 3.88 1.38 -8.47
C LEU A 469 5.24 0.74 -8.18
N ASP A 470 6.31 1.24 -8.81
CA ASP A 470 7.66 0.70 -8.64
C ASP A 470 8.07 0.64 -7.16
N ASP A 471 8.65 -0.49 -6.75
CA ASP A 471 9.08 -0.76 -5.38
C ASP A 471 7.95 -0.67 -4.31
N ALA A 472 6.67 -0.59 -4.71
CA ALA A 472 5.54 -0.57 -3.79
C ALA A 472 5.31 -1.94 -3.13
N ASN A 473 4.72 -1.93 -1.93
CA ASN A 473 4.35 -3.14 -1.20
C ASN A 473 2.84 -3.36 -1.22
N LEU A 474 2.39 -4.34 -2.01
CA LEU A 474 1.02 -4.82 -2.15
C LEU A 474 0.81 -6.22 -1.54
N THR A 475 1.62 -6.62 -0.54
CA THR A 475 1.46 -7.93 0.12
C THR A 475 0.02 -8.12 0.60
N GLY A 476 -0.62 -9.23 0.21
CA GLY A 476 -2.00 -9.55 0.59
C GLY A 476 -3.08 -8.59 0.07
N ALA A 477 -2.75 -7.68 -0.85
CA ALA A 477 -3.71 -6.75 -1.41
C ALA A 477 -4.70 -7.45 -2.36
N ASN A 478 -5.92 -6.91 -2.48
CA ASN A 478 -6.95 -7.43 -3.37
C ASN A 478 -7.12 -6.53 -4.60
N LEU A 479 -6.56 -6.93 -5.73
CA LEU A 479 -6.65 -6.27 -7.03
C LEU A 479 -7.63 -6.99 -7.99
N GLN A 480 -8.60 -7.74 -7.48
CA GLN A 480 -9.53 -8.47 -8.33
C GLN A 480 -10.22 -7.54 -9.34
N GLY A 481 -10.16 -7.88 -10.63
CA GLY A 481 -10.74 -7.09 -11.71
C GLY A 481 -10.11 -5.71 -11.94
N ALA A 482 -8.96 -5.42 -11.33
CA ALA A 482 -8.24 -4.17 -11.55
C ALA A 482 -7.81 -4.02 -13.03
N SER A 483 -7.73 -2.79 -13.53
CA SER A 483 -7.26 -2.48 -14.88
C SER A 483 -5.94 -1.73 -14.83
N LEU A 484 -4.86 -2.39 -15.22
CA LEU A 484 -3.48 -1.92 -15.23
C LEU A 484 -2.96 -1.75 -16.67
N ILE A 485 -3.85 -1.44 -17.60
CA ILE A 485 -3.56 -1.30 -19.04
C ILE A 485 -2.64 -0.11 -19.37
N ASP A 486 -2.23 -0.02 -20.63
CA ASP A 486 -1.50 1.11 -21.20
C ASP A 486 -0.17 1.42 -20.48
N GLY A 487 0.58 0.39 -20.10
CA GLY A 487 1.94 0.55 -19.55
C GLY A 487 1.99 1.00 -18.09
N ALA A 488 1.12 0.45 -17.23
CA ALA A 488 1.32 0.57 -15.79
C ALA A 488 2.67 -0.06 -15.40
N SER A 489 3.43 0.61 -14.52
CA SER A 489 4.73 0.14 -14.06
C SER A 489 4.61 -0.43 -12.65
N LEU A 490 5.07 -1.66 -12.47
CA LEU A 490 5.10 -2.42 -11.22
C LEU A 490 6.49 -3.06 -11.05
N VAL A 491 7.55 -2.33 -11.40
CA VAL A 491 8.92 -2.84 -11.37
C VAL A 491 9.34 -3.06 -9.92
N ARG A 492 9.87 -4.25 -9.60
CA ARG A 492 10.26 -4.66 -8.23
C ARG A 492 9.15 -4.55 -7.17
N THR A 493 7.89 -4.47 -7.59
CA THR A 493 6.76 -4.40 -6.68
C THR A 493 6.58 -5.71 -5.93
N ASN A 494 6.26 -5.64 -4.64
CA ASN A 494 5.95 -6.82 -3.83
C ASN A 494 4.44 -7.09 -3.85
N LEU A 495 4.02 -8.16 -4.54
CA LEU A 495 2.67 -8.65 -4.70
C LEU A 495 2.45 -10.01 -4.00
N THR A 496 3.29 -10.38 -3.03
CA THR A 496 3.19 -11.68 -2.34
C THR A 496 1.80 -11.91 -1.75
N GLY A 497 1.18 -13.05 -2.05
CA GLY A 497 -0.14 -13.44 -1.55
C GLY A 497 -1.29 -12.52 -1.98
N SER A 498 -1.08 -11.64 -2.97
CA SER A 498 -2.13 -10.75 -3.47
C SER A 498 -3.12 -11.47 -4.39
N ASN A 499 -4.32 -10.91 -4.52
CA ASN A 499 -5.35 -11.42 -5.42
C ASN A 499 -5.49 -10.52 -6.65
N LEU A 500 -4.99 -10.95 -7.80
CA LEU A 500 -5.14 -10.32 -9.11
C LEU A 500 -6.12 -11.08 -10.02
N GLY A 501 -7.02 -11.90 -9.46
CA GLY A 501 -7.98 -12.65 -10.27
C GLY A 501 -8.79 -11.73 -11.20
N LYS A 502 -8.92 -12.11 -12.48
CA LYS A 502 -9.61 -11.32 -13.52
C LYS A 502 -9.04 -9.92 -13.75
N ALA A 503 -7.89 -9.59 -13.19
CA ALA A 503 -7.25 -8.31 -13.44
C ALA A 503 -6.75 -8.25 -14.89
N ASN A 504 -6.81 -7.06 -15.48
CA ASN A 504 -6.22 -6.78 -16.76
C ASN A 504 -4.85 -6.13 -16.55
N LEU A 505 -3.80 -6.87 -16.87
CA LEU A 505 -2.39 -6.52 -16.76
C LEU A 505 -1.74 -6.40 -18.15
N SER A 506 -2.53 -6.32 -19.23
CA SER A 506 -2.02 -6.24 -20.60
C SER A 506 -1.01 -5.10 -20.73
N GLN A 507 0.15 -5.40 -21.32
CA GLN A 507 1.26 -4.44 -21.53
C GLN A 507 1.84 -3.80 -20.25
N ALA A 508 1.46 -4.27 -19.06
CA ALA A 508 2.05 -3.80 -17.81
C ALA A 508 3.50 -4.28 -17.67
N ASN A 509 4.31 -3.52 -16.94
CA ASN A 509 5.68 -3.88 -16.62
C ASN A 509 5.78 -4.41 -15.18
N LEU A 510 5.89 -5.72 -15.02
CA LEU A 510 6.09 -6.43 -13.76
C LEU A 510 7.52 -7.01 -13.65
N SER A 511 8.50 -6.44 -14.35
CA SER A 511 9.87 -6.93 -14.27
C SER A 511 10.40 -6.88 -12.83
N GLN A 512 11.03 -7.98 -12.40
CA GLN A 512 11.54 -8.19 -11.04
C GLN A 512 10.48 -8.13 -9.92
N ALA A 513 9.18 -8.14 -10.26
CA ALA A 513 8.12 -8.14 -9.25
C ALA A 513 8.07 -9.47 -8.49
N ASN A 514 7.67 -9.42 -7.22
CA ASN A 514 7.46 -10.61 -6.39
C ASN A 514 5.96 -10.97 -6.34
N LEU A 515 5.56 -12.00 -7.06
CA LEU A 515 4.22 -12.57 -7.16
C LEU A 515 4.11 -13.92 -6.42
N THR A 516 5.02 -14.24 -5.50
CA THR A 516 4.98 -15.50 -4.74
C THR A 516 3.63 -15.67 -4.03
N ASP A 517 3.03 -16.86 -4.14
CA ASP A 517 1.71 -17.22 -3.60
C ASP A 517 0.54 -16.31 -4.09
N ALA A 518 0.73 -15.50 -5.13
CA ALA A 518 -0.32 -14.62 -5.66
C ALA A 518 -1.35 -15.40 -6.50
N SER A 519 -2.60 -14.95 -6.50
CA SER A 519 -3.66 -15.49 -7.36
C SER A 519 -3.83 -14.61 -8.60
N LEU A 520 -3.61 -15.17 -9.78
CA LEU A 520 -3.80 -14.55 -11.10
C LEU A 520 -4.84 -15.32 -11.94
N GLN A 521 -5.80 -15.99 -11.30
CA GLN A 521 -6.83 -16.77 -11.98
C GLN A 521 -7.61 -15.90 -12.99
N GLU A 522 -7.75 -16.36 -14.22
CA GLU A 522 -8.44 -15.64 -15.31
C GLU A 522 -7.89 -14.22 -15.58
N ALA A 523 -6.66 -13.90 -15.14
CA ALA A 523 -6.05 -12.60 -15.42
C ALA A 523 -5.61 -12.47 -16.89
N LEU A 524 -5.66 -11.26 -17.42
CA LEU A 524 -5.16 -10.94 -18.76
C LEU A 524 -3.72 -10.40 -18.65
N LEU A 525 -2.74 -11.17 -19.10
CA LEU A 525 -1.31 -10.87 -19.03
C LEU A 525 -0.67 -10.78 -20.43
N ASN A 526 -1.47 -10.47 -21.46
CA ASN A 526 -0.97 -10.39 -22.82
C ASN A 526 0.03 -9.23 -22.98
N GLU A 527 1.16 -9.50 -23.62
CA GLU A 527 2.27 -8.54 -23.80
C GLU A 527 2.84 -7.97 -22.50
N THR A 528 2.58 -8.60 -21.36
CA THR A 528 3.10 -8.18 -20.05
C THR A 528 4.59 -8.51 -19.93
N ASN A 529 5.39 -7.60 -19.39
CA ASN A 529 6.79 -7.87 -19.05
C ASN A 529 6.88 -8.48 -17.65
N LEU A 530 7.25 -9.76 -17.56
CA LEU A 530 7.48 -10.52 -16.33
C LEU A 530 8.96 -10.94 -16.20
N GLN A 531 9.89 -10.23 -16.86
CA GLN A 531 11.31 -10.57 -16.80
C GLN A 531 11.83 -10.60 -15.37
N ASN A 532 12.48 -11.70 -14.97
CA ASN A 532 13.03 -11.92 -13.63
C ASN A 532 11.97 -11.83 -12.50
N ALA A 533 10.68 -11.98 -12.79
CA ALA A 533 9.64 -11.98 -11.77
C ALA A 533 9.63 -13.28 -10.94
N TYR A 534 9.24 -13.20 -9.66
CA TYR A 534 9.11 -14.35 -8.78
C TYR A 534 7.65 -14.80 -8.72
N LEU A 535 7.31 -15.95 -9.30
CA LEU A 535 5.95 -16.51 -9.40
C LEU A 535 5.83 -17.84 -8.64
N SER A 536 6.70 -18.11 -7.68
CA SER A 536 6.68 -19.38 -6.96
C SER A 536 5.32 -19.60 -6.27
N ASN A 537 4.71 -20.76 -6.46
CA ASN A 537 3.35 -21.14 -6.01
C ASN A 537 2.22 -20.20 -6.46
N ALA A 538 2.44 -19.32 -7.44
CA ALA A 538 1.38 -18.47 -7.96
C ALA A 538 0.31 -19.30 -8.70
N ASP A 539 -0.95 -18.88 -8.61
CA ASP A 539 -2.06 -19.54 -9.31
C ASP A 539 -2.44 -18.76 -10.57
N LEU A 540 -2.06 -19.28 -11.73
CA LEU A 540 -2.31 -18.66 -13.04
C LEU A 540 -3.42 -19.37 -13.82
N THR A 541 -4.28 -20.15 -13.16
CA THR A 541 -5.31 -20.94 -13.83
C THR A 541 -6.15 -20.10 -14.80
N ASN A 542 -6.30 -20.56 -16.05
CA ASN A 542 -7.05 -19.89 -17.12
C ASN A 542 -6.61 -18.43 -17.44
N SER A 543 -5.39 -18.03 -17.05
CA SER A 543 -4.86 -16.72 -17.43
C SER A 543 -4.39 -16.68 -18.89
N ASP A 544 -4.41 -15.48 -19.48
CA ASP A 544 -3.92 -15.24 -20.84
C ASP A 544 -2.51 -14.65 -20.81
N LEU A 545 -1.50 -15.45 -21.16
CA LEU A 545 -0.08 -15.07 -21.23
C LEU A 545 0.41 -14.84 -22.67
N THR A 546 -0.49 -14.58 -23.62
CA THR A 546 -0.13 -14.42 -25.04
C THR A 546 0.92 -13.31 -25.20
N SER A 547 2.09 -13.65 -25.76
CA SER A 547 3.21 -12.71 -25.97
C SER A 547 3.77 -12.04 -24.71
N ALA A 548 3.50 -12.60 -23.52
CA ALA A 548 4.17 -12.17 -22.29
C ALA A 548 5.66 -12.54 -22.30
N ASP A 549 6.50 -11.70 -21.71
CA ASP A 549 7.93 -11.96 -21.55
C ASP A 549 8.23 -12.54 -20.16
N LEU A 550 8.50 -13.84 -20.11
CA LEU A 550 8.80 -14.59 -18.89
C LEU A 550 10.30 -14.88 -18.72
N THR A 551 11.18 -14.14 -19.41
CA THR A 551 12.62 -14.40 -19.37
C THR A 551 13.15 -14.36 -17.92
N ASN A 552 13.75 -15.47 -17.47
CA ASN A 552 14.27 -15.67 -16.11
C ASN A 552 13.24 -15.58 -14.97
N ALA A 553 11.95 -15.72 -15.25
CA ALA A 553 10.93 -15.78 -14.19
C ALA A 553 11.02 -17.10 -13.39
N ASP A 554 10.80 -17.05 -12.08
CA ASP A 554 10.73 -18.23 -11.22
C ASP A 554 9.29 -18.75 -11.11
N LEU A 555 8.99 -19.88 -11.75
CA LEU A 555 7.66 -20.51 -11.79
C LEU A 555 7.53 -21.72 -10.86
N LYS A 556 8.45 -21.91 -9.91
CA LYS A 556 8.46 -23.11 -9.05
C LYS A 556 7.12 -23.31 -8.31
N GLY A 557 6.44 -24.42 -8.57
CA GLY A 557 5.15 -24.74 -7.94
C GLY A 557 3.95 -23.93 -8.43
N ALA A 558 4.11 -23.08 -9.46
CA ALA A 558 3.00 -22.33 -10.03
C ALA A 558 1.98 -23.25 -10.71
N ASN A 559 0.69 -22.90 -10.61
CA ASN A 559 -0.40 -23.60 -11.29
C ASN A 559 -0.68 -22.95 -12.65
N LEU A 560 -0.41 -23.68 -13.73
CA LEU A 560 -0.55 -23.22 -15.12
C LEU A 560 -1.72 -23.88 -15.87
N THR A 561 -2.67 -24.49 -15.14
CA THR A 561 -3.81 -25.22 -15.72
C THR A 561 -4.64 -24.31 -16.64
N GLY A 562 -4.94 -24.77 -17.86
CA GLY A 562 -5.81 -24.06 -18.81
C GLY A 562 -5.18 -22.85 -19.52
N ILE A 563 -3.87 -22.61 -19.37
CA ILE A 563 -3.16 -21.51 -20.04
C ILE A 563 -2.86 -21.87 -21.50
N ASN A 564 -3.01 -20.89 -22.40
CA ASN A 564 -2.60 -20.98 -23.80
C ASN A 564 -1.21 -20.35 -24.01
N LEU A 565 -0.18 -21.17 -24.20
CA LEU A 565 1.20 -20.71 -24.40
C LEU A 565 1.63 -20.63 -25.88
N SER A 566 0.69 -20.73 -26.83
CA SER A 566 0.99 -20.86 -28.27
C SER A 566 1.75 -19.69 -28.91
N SER A 567 2.09 -18.62 -28.17
CA SER A 567 2.85 -17.46 -28.65
C SER A 567 3.70 -16.75 -27.58
N SER A 568 3.96 -17.34 -26.41
CA SER A 568 4.82 -16.74 -25.38
C SER A 568 6.30 -17.00 -25.72
N PHE A 569 7.05 -15.96 -26.06
CA PHE A 569 8.48 -16.07 -26.37
C PHE A 569 9.31 -16.34 -25.10
N SER A 570 10.32 -17.20 -25.24
CA SER A 570 11.49 -17.35 -24.36
C SER A 570 11.20 -17.73 -22.89
N MET A 571 10.71 -18.95 -22.63
CA MET A 571 10.86 -19.59 -21.32
C MET A 571 12.18 -20.36 -21.21
N ASN A 572 12.87 -20.25 -20.08
CA ASN A 572 14.09 -21.00 -19.80
C ASN A 572 13.75 -22.41 -19.29
N ILE A 573 14.26 -23.43 -19.99
CA ILE A 573 13.95 -24.87 -19.89
C ILE A 573 14.32 -25.53 -18.53
N ARG A 574 14.97 -24.80 -17.60
CA ARG A 574 15.50 -25.36 -16.33
C ARG A 574 14.50 -25.43 -15.17
N THR A 575 13.33 -24.78 -15.26
CA THR A 575 12.44 -24.57 -14.09
C THR A 575 11.16 -25.42 -14.12
N ILE A 576 10.95 -26.25 -15.14
CA ILE A 576 9.68 -26.93 -15.44
C ILE A 576 9.45 -28.19 -14.57
N GLY A 577 10.50 -28.78 -13.99
CA GLY A 577 10.41 -30.07 -13.27
C GLY A 577 9.51 -30.11 -12.03
N SER A 578 8.88 -29.00 -11.64
CA SER A 578 7.93 -28.94 -10.50
C SER A 578 6.64 -28.16 -10.79
N THR A 579 6.38 -27.78 -12.05
CA THR A 579 5.16 -27.07 -12.45
C THR A 579 4.01 -28.05 -12.67
N LEU A 580 2.80 -27.71 -12.25
CA LEU A 580 1.59 -28.47 -12.57
C LEU A 580 1.15 -28.10 -13.99
N LEU A 581 1.20 -29.06 -14.91
CA LEU A 581 0.97 -28.90 -16.37
C LEU A 581 -0.24 -29.72 -16.86
N ASN A 582 -1.15 -30.13 -15.97
CA ASN A 582 -2.35 -30.86 -16.36
C ASN A 582 -3.30 -29.99 -17.20
N ASP A 583 -3.92 -30.57 -18.22
CA ASP A 583 -4.86 -29.91 -19.14
C ASP A 583 -4.28 -28.67 -19.89
N ILE A 584 -2.96 -28.61 -20.07
CA ILE A 584 -2.30 -27.49 -20.75
C ILE A 584 -2.32 -27.64 -22.28
N ARG A 585 -2.27 -26.51 -23.02
CA ARG A 585 -2.07 -26.51 -24.47
C ARG A 585 -0.74 -25.86 -24.83
N ILE A 586 0.26 -26.70 -25.14
CA ILE A 586 1.59 -26.30 -25.56
C ILE A 586 1.87 -26.98 -26.91
N THR A 587 1.58 -26.31 -28.02
CA THR A 587 1.88 -26.87 -29.35
C THR A 587 3.05 -26.15 -30.00
N ARG A 588 3.97 -26.89 -30.65
CA ARG A 588 5.17 -26.35 -31.34
C ARG A 588 6.13 -25.61 -30.40
N PHE A 589 6.44 -26.23 -29.28
CA PHE A 589 7.29 -25.64 -28.23
C PHE A 589 8.56 -26.46 -28.04
N ASP A 590 9.67 -25.81 -27.71
CA ASP A 590 10.95 -26.47 -27.46
C ASP A 590 11.13 -26.77 -25.97
N LEU A 591 10.99 -28.04 -25.62
CA LEU A 591 11.31 -28.65 -24.32
C LEU A 591 12.54 -29.58 -24.44
N SER A 592 13.38 -29.40 -25.45
CA SER A 592 14.57 -30.23 -25.61
C SER A 592 15.50 -30.04 -24.40
N ASN A 593 16.10 -31.13 -23.91
CA ASN A 593 16.98 -31.14 -22.74
C ASN A 593 16.29 -30.73 -21.41
N ALA A 594 14.96 -30.64 -21.37
CA ALA A 594 14.22 -30.28 -20.16
C ALA A 594 14.31 -31.36 -19.07
N ASN A 595 14.35 -30.95 -17.80
CA ASN A 595 14.09 -31.86 -16.68
C ASN A 595 12.61 -31.78 -16.30
N LEU A 596 11.86 -32.82 -16.65
CA LEU A 596 10.42 -33.00 -16.46
C LEU A 596 10.13 -34.20 -15.53
N THR A 597 11.08 -34.55 -14.66
CA THR A 597 10.94 -35.69 -13.74
C THR A 597 9.72 -35.51 -12.84
N GLY A 598 8.75 -36.42 -12.91
CA GLY A 598 7.53 -36.38 -12.10
C GLY A 598 6.50 -35.33 -12.53
N ALA A 599 6.70 -34.66 -13.67
CA ALA A 599 5.79 -33.62 -14.14
C ALA A 599 4.40 -34.22 -14.48
N ASN A 600 3.32 -33.56 -14.05
CA ASN A 600 1.96 -33.93 -14.43
C ASN A 600 1.53 -33.13 -15.65
N MET A 601 1.46 -33.80 -16.80
CA MET A 601 1.03 -33.31 -18.12
C MET A 601 -0.18 -34.13 -18.64
N SER A 602 -1.01 -34.66 -17.74
CA SER A 602 -2.21 -35.41 -18.13
C SER A 602 -3.21 -34.54 -18.90
N ASN A 603 -3.88 -35.11 -19.90
CA ASN A 603 -4.80 -34.47 -20.85
C ASN A 603 -4.23 -33.26 -21.63
N ALA A 604 -2.92 -33.04 -21.60
CA ALA A 604 -2.30 -31.88 -22.25
C ALA A 604 -2.31 -32.01 -23.79
N ASP A 605 -2.51 -30.91 -24.53
CA ASP A 605 -2.27 -30.83 -25.98
C ASP A 605 -0.82 -30.42 -26.24
N LEU A 606 0.03 -31.41 -26.52
CA LEU A 606 1.49 -31.36 -26.66
C LEU A 606 1.94 -31.62 -28.12
N ARG A 607 1.09 -31.34 -29.10
CA ARG A 607 1.40 -31.63 -30.50
C ARG A 607 2.58 -30.79 -30.99
N TYR A 608 3.48 -31.40 -31.76
CA TYR A 608 4.69 -30.76 -32.32
C TYR A 608 5.69 -30.24 -31.28
N VAL A 609 5.60 -30.65 -30.01
CA VAL A 609 6.56 -30.25 -28.98
C VAL A 609 7.87 -31.01 -29.17
N ASP A 610 9.00 -30.33 -29.04
CA ASP A 610 10.33 -30.94 -29.03
C ASP A 610 10.69 -31.34 -27.59
N PHE A 611 10.68 -32.62 -27.28
CA PHE A 611 11.17 -33.22 -26.02
C PHE A 611 12.54 -33.88 -26.20
N SER A 612 13.28 -33.59 -27.26
CA SER A 612 14.52 -34.31 -27.56
C SER A 612 15.52 -34.15 -26.41
N ASN A 613 16.10 -35.26 -25.95
CA ASN A 613 17.01 -35.34 -24.81
C ASN A 613 16.41 -34.87 -23.45
N ALA A 614 15.09 -34.74 -23.33
CA ALA A 614 14.45 -34.38 -22.06
C ALA A 614 14.41 -35.57 -21.07
N ASP A 615 14.44 -35.29 -19.76
CA ASP A 615 14.23 -36.27 -18.69
C ASP A 615 12.78 -36.23 -18.19
N LEU A 616 11.97 -37.18 -18.64
CA LEU A 616 10.56 -37.36 -18.27
C LEU A 616 10.36 -38.48 -17.24
N THR A 617 11.39 -38.80 -16.44
CA THR A 617 11.31 -39.90 -15.47
C THR A 617 10.11 -39.72 -14.53
N LYS A 618 9.21 -40.71 -14.40
CA LYS A 618 7.96 -40.64 -13.60
C LYS A 618 6.94 -39.56 -14.00
N ALA A 619 7.09 -38.92 -15.17
CA ALA A 619 6.10 -37.94 -15.64
C ALA A 619 4.74 -38.61 -15.91
N ASP A 620 3.65 -37.90 -15.66
CA ASP A 620 2.29 -38.32 -16.00
C ASP A 620 1.85 -37.63 -17.29
N LEU A 621 1.71 -38.41 -18.36
CA LEU A 621 1.28 -38.02 -19.70
C LEU A 621 -0.09 -38.65 -20.06
N THR A 622 -0.84 -39.12 -19.06
CA THR A 622 -2.12 -39.82 -19.27
C THR A 622 -3.06 -38.99 -20.15
N LYS A 623 -3.64 -39.57 -21.21
CA LYS A 623 -4.59 -38.91 -22.14
C LYS A 623 -4.06 -37.65 -22.86
N SER A 624 -2.76 -37.40 -22.83
CA SER A 624 -2.17 -36.24 -23.53
C SER A 624 -2.17 -36.46 -25.06
N ASN A 625 -2.24 -35.37 -25.82
CA ASN A 625 -2.06 -35.37 -27.27
C ASN A 625 -0.61 -35.06 -27.63
N LEU A 626 0.16 -36.11 -27.92
CA LEU A 626 1.59 -36.06 -28.26
C LEU A 626 1.82 -36.13 -29.77
N GLY A 627 0.81 -35.84 -30.58
CA GLY A 627 0.90 -36.00 -32.03
C GLY A 627 2.04 -35.17 -32.65
N LYS A 628 2.95 -35.80 -33.39
CA LYS A 628 4.16 -35.17 -33.97
C LYS A 628 5.14 -34.58 -32.96
N ALA A 629 5.03 -34.91 -31.68
CA ALA A 629 6.04 -34.53 -30.69
C ALA A 629 7.35 -35.30 -30.92
N ASP A 630 8.48 -34.69 -30.58
CA ASP A 630 9.82 -35.24 -30.80
C ASP A 630 10.44 -35.68 -29.46
N PHE A 631 10.52 -36.98 -29.21
CA PHE A 631 11.12 -37.60 -28.03
C PHE A 631 12.52 -38.15 -28.29
N ARG A 632 13.24 -37.68 -29.33
CA ARG A 632 14.55 -38.25 -29.67
C ARG A 632 15.51 -38.21 -28.48
N TRP A 633 16.07 -39.35 -28.09
CA TRP A 633 16.96 -39.48 -26.91
C TRP A 633 16.33 -39.14 -25.54
N ALA A 634 15.02 -38.91 -25.45
CA ALA A 634 14.35 -38.59 -24.19
C ALA A 634 14.35 -39.79 -23.21
N ASN A 635 14.33 -39.52 -21.91
CA ASN A 635 14.23 -40.52 -20.85
C ASN A 635 12.81 -40.57 -20.26
N LEU A 636 12.02 -41.58 -20.63
CA LEU A 636 10.65 -41.80 -20.13
C LEU A 636 10.59 -42.91 -19.07
N THR A 637 11.68 -43.13 -18.31
CA THR A 637 11.70 -44.19 -17.30
C THR A 637 10.59 -44.00 -16.27
N ASP A 638 9.78 -45.03 -16.01
CA ASP A 638 8.61 -44.97 -15.11
C ASP A 638 7.54 -43.91 -15.47
N ALA A 639 7.57 -43.31 -16.66
CA ALA A 639 6.54 -42.35 -17.09
C ALA A 639 5.19 -43.05 -17.35
N ASN A 640 4.08 -42.35 -17.16
CA ASN A 640 2.74 -42.86 -17.40
C ASN A 640 2.13 -42.25 -18.65
N LEU A 641 2.04 -43.00 -19.76
CA LEU A 641 1.46 -42.53 -21.02
C LEU A 641 0.06 -43.12 -21.28
N THR A 642 -0.62 -43.65 -20.25
CA THR A 642 -1.92 -44.31 -20.40
C THR A 642 -2.89 -43.49 -21.27
N GLU A 643 -3.46 -44.07 -22.32
CA GLU A 643 -4.40 -43.40 -23.25
C GLU A 643 -3.85 -42.16 -23.99
N ALA A 644 -2.53 -41.92 -24.02
CA ALA A 644 -1.95 -40.81 -24.78
C ALA A 644 -2.03 -41.01 -26.30
N GLU A 645 -2.30 -39.93 -27.04
CA GLU A 645 -2.34 -39.93 -28.51
C GLU A 645 -0.93 -39.64 -29.08
N VAL A 646 -0.24 -40.66 -29.60
CA VAL A 646 1.16 -40.55 -30.08
C VAL A 646 1.31 -40.51 -31.61
N LYS A 647 0.26 -40.09 -32.34
CA LYS A 647 0.25 -40.12 -33.80
C LYS A 647 1.38 -39.30 -34.43
N ASP A 648 2.20 -39.92 -35.26
CA ASP A 648 3.39 -39.36 -35.92
C ASP A 648 4.45 -38.81 -34.95
N ALA A 649 4.41 -39.17 -33.66
CA ALA A 649 5.43 -38.79 -32.68
C ALA A 649 6.76 -39.53 -32.93
N ILE A 650 7.89 -38.93 -32.59
CA ILE A 650 9.24 -39.45 -32.87
C ILE A 650 9.90 -39.93 -31.56
N PHE A 651 9.95 -41.23 -31.31
CA PHE A 651 10.60 -41.84 -30.13
C PHE A 651 11.98 -42.41 -30.44
N THR A 652 12.63 -41.97 -31.53
CA THR A 652 13.92 -42.53 -31.93
C THR A 652 14.93 -42.44 -30.78
N ASP A 653 15.60 -43.54 -30.45
CA ASP A 653 16.56 -43.61 -29.33
C ASP A 653 16.03 -43.32 -27.91
N ALA A 654 14.74 -43.05 -27.72
CA ALA A 654 14.12 -42.75 -26.43
C ALA A 654 14.18 -43.95 -25.47
N ASN A 655 14.26 -43.71 -24.16
CA ASN A 655 14.29 -44.76 -23.13
C ASN A 655 12.92 -44.93 -22.47
N LEU A 656 12.25 -46.07 -22.72
CA LEU A 656 10.89 -46.38 -22.24
C LEU A 656 10.88 -47.38 -21.06
N ASN A 657 11.99 -47.50 -20.34
CA ASN A 657 12.12 -48.46 -19.24
C ASN A 657 10.99 -48.31 -18.20
N ARG A 658 10.14 -49.34 -18.05
CA ARG A 658 8.98 -49.34 -17.14
C ARG A 658 7.95 -48.23 -17.39
N ALA A 659 7.97 -47.59 -18.55
CA ALA A 659 6.91 -46.65 -18.94
C ALA A 659 5.57 -47.40 -19.06
N ASN A 660 4.47 -46.81 -18.60
CA ASN A 660 3.13 -47.38 -18.73
C ASN A 660 2.49 -46.95 -20.05
N LEU A 661 2.22 -47.90 -20.93
CA LEU A 661 1.73 -47.69 -22.29
C LEU A 661 0.30 -48.24 -22.47
N ASP A 662 -0.47 -48.37 -21.38
CA ASP A 662 -1.84 -48.88 -21.43
C ASP A 662 -2.70 -48.10 -22.43
N LYS A 663 -3.28 -48.81 -23.40
CA LYS A 663 -4.11 -48.25 -24.49
C LYS A 663 -3.44 -47.19 -25.37
N VAL A 664 -2.11 -47.16 -25.45
CA VAL A 664 -1.37 -46.31 -26.39
C VAL A 664 -1.20 -47.03 -27.73
N VAL A 665 -1.49 -46.35 -28.84
CA VAL A 665 -1.33 -46.91 -30.20
C VAL A 665 0.03 -46.52 -30.79
N LEU A 666 1.03 -47.37 -30.58
CA LEU A 666 2.43 -47.12 -30.96
C LEU A 666 2.68 -47.29 -32.46
N SER A 667 1.83 -48.05 -33.18
CA SER A 667 1.99 -48.28 -34.62
C SER A 667 1.96 -47.01 -35.49
N SER A 668 1.51 -45.89 -34.92
CA SER A 668 1.48 -44.58 -35.57
C SER A 668 2.66 -43.68 -35.21
N ALA A 669 3.59 -44.13 -34.36
CA ALA A 669 4.77 -43.38 -33.94
C ALA A 669 6.07 -43.96 -34.56
N ASP A 670 7.10 -43.14 -34.72
CA ASP A 670 8.44 -43.58 -35.11
C ASP A 670 9.19 -44.10 -33.87
N MET A 671 9.44 -45.41 -33.83
CA MET A 671 10.04 -46.10 -32.69
C MET A 671 11.49 -46.57 -32.95
N HIS A 672 12.17 -46.01 -33.95
CA HIS A 672 13.49 -46.49 -34.35
C HIS A 672 14.53 -46.47 -33.20
N ASN A 673 15.15 -47.61 -32.90
CA ASN A 673 16.12 -47.75 -31.80
C ASN A 673 15.59 -47.32 -30.39
N ALA A 674 14.27 -47.35 -30.16
CA ALA A 674 13.71 -47.09 -28.84
C ALA A 674 14.21 -48.13 -27.83
N LYS A 675 14.72 -47.65 -26.70
CA LYS A 675 15.42 -48.46 -25.68
C LYS A 675 14.45 -48.94 -24.61
N ASN A 676 14.68 -50.17 -24.13
CA ASN A 676 13.92 -50.79 -23.04
C ASN A 676 12.40 -50.86 -23.30
N LEU A 677 11.99 -50.90 -24.56
CA LEU A 677 10.58 -51.01 -24.96
C LEU A 677 9.98 -52.35 -24.50
N ASP A 678 10.80 -53.41 -24.47
CA ASP A 678 10.50 -54.73 -23.89
C ASP A 678 10.16 -54.68 -22.39
N ARG A 679 10.62 -53.64 -21.69
CA ARG A 679 10.38 -53.42 -20.26
C ARG A 679 9.24 -52.45 -19.98
N ALA A 680 8.57 -51.95 -21.01
CA ALA A 680 7.38 -51.13 -20.85
C ALA A 680 6.23 -51.96 -20.26
N ARG A 681 5.37 -51.30 -19.46
CA ARG A 681 4.22 -51.91 -18.80
C ARG A 681 2.97 -51.72 -19.66
N ASN A 682 2.09 -52.73 -19.69
CA ASN A 682 0.77 -52.68 -20.32
C ASN A 682 0.77 -52.31 -21.82
N ALA A 683 1.89 -52.54 -22.52
CA ALA A 683 1.97 -52.37 -23.97
C ALA A 683 1.28 -53.54 -24.68
N ASP A 684 0.58 -53.26 -25.80
CA ASP A 684 -0.02 -54.30 -26.63
C ASP A 684 1.08 -55.17 -27.27
N SER A 685 1.08 -56.46 -26.93
CA SER A 685 2.06 -57.44 -27.40
C SER A 685 2.05 -57.60 -28.93
N GLY A 686 0.91 -57.40 -29.58
CA GLY A 686 0.79 -57.46 -31.04
C GLY A 686 1.40 -56.26 -31.76
N GLU A 687 1.44 -55.07 -31.12
CA GLU A 687 2.14 -53.90 -31.65
C GLU A 687 3.65 -54.00 -31.44
N LEU A 688 4.09 -54.48 -30.28
CA LEU A 688 5.51 -54.69 -29.98
C LEU A 688 6.18 -55.63 -31.00
N GLN A 689 5.46 -56.68 -31.42
CA GLN A 689 5.97 -57.63 -32.42
C GLN A 689 6.15 -56.99 -33.81
N LYS A 690 5.21 -56.13 -34.23
CA LYS A 690 5.29 -55.39 -35.50
C LYS A 690 6.43 -54.36 -35.50
N ILE A 691 6.64 -53.69 -34.37
CA ILE A 691 7.74 -52.73 -34.21
C ILE A 691 9.08 -53.47 -34.24
N ALA A 692 9.19 -54.61 -33.55
CA ALA A 692 10.37 -55.46 -33.57
C ALA A 692 10.74 -55.93 -34.99
N GLU A 693 9.74 -56.35 -35.79
CA GLU A 693 9.90 -56.75 -37.20
C GLU A 693 10.35 -55.60 -38.11
N GLN A 694 9.94 -54.37 -37.81
CA GLN A 694 10.39 -53.17 -38.54
C GLN A 694 11.83 -52.76 -38.18
N SER A 695 12.23 -52.90 -36.91
CA SER A 695 13.60 -52.63 -36.45
C SER A 695 14.61 -53.75 -36.75
N GLY A 696 14.15 -54.98 -37.01
CA GLY A 696 14.98 -56.17 -37.21
C GLY A 696 15.57 -56.36 -38.62
N ARG A 697 15.42 -55.40 -39.55
CA ARG A 697 15.87 -55.56 -40.94
C ARG A 697 17.33 -55.18 -41.24
N GLU A 698 18.14 -54.78 -40.25
CA GLU A 698 19.54 -54.34 -40.47
C GLU A 698 20.62 -55.01 -39.59
N GLN A 699 20.42 -56.22 -39.08
CA GLN A 699 21.52 -56.99 -38.46
C GLN A 699 21.74 -58.35 -39.12
N LEU A 700 22.34 -58.31 -40.31
CA LEU A 700 23.14 -59.41 -40.83
C LEU A 700 24.61 -59.06 -40.60
N ALA A 701 25.23 -59.72 -39.62
CA ALA A 701 26.63 -60.19 -39.58
C ALA A 701 27.23 -60.06 -38.16
N GLY A 702 27.58 -61.20 -37.57
CA GLY A 702 28.45 -61.28 -36.40
C GLY A 702 27.77 -61.93 -35.21
N GLY A 703 27.77 -63.26 -35.16
CA GLY A 703 27.10 -64.04 -34.12
C GLY A 703 27.85 -64.11 -32.79
N GLY A 704 27.22 -64.81 -31.84
CA GLY A 704 27.90 -65.27 -30.63
C GLY A 704 27.07 -65.19 -29.34
N GLU A 705 26.26 -66.23 -29.14
CA GLU A 705 25.91 -66.87 -27.85
C GLU A 705 24.91 -66.21 -26.86
N GLU A 706 23.81 -66.95 -26.69
CA GLU A 706 22.88 -66.93 -25.56
C GLU A 706 23.58 -67.28 -24.23
N VAL A 707 23.29 -66.55 -23.15
CA VAL A 707 23.19 -67.14 -21.81
C VAL A 707 22.00 -66.53 -21.04
N THR A 708 21.27 -67.44 -20.44
CA THR A 708 19.98 -67.39 -19.75
C THR A 708 19.92 -66.51 -18.49
N ALA A 709 18.69 -66.05 -18.20
CA ALA A 709 18.27 -65.41 -16.95
C ALA A 709 18.49 -66.27 -15.70
N ASN A 710 18.79 -65.63 -14.55
CA ASN A 710 17.98 -65.73 -13.33
C ASN A 710 18.50 -64.81 -12.19
N ASP A 711 17.53 -64.09 -11.62
CA ASP A 711 17.31 -63.57 -10.27
C ASP A 711 18.40 -62.91 -9.39
N ALA A 712 18.04 -61.66 -9.04
CA ALA A 712 18.19 -60.89 -7.80
C ALA A 712 18.89 -61.52 -6.57
N THR A 713 19.87 -60.79 -6.02
CA THR A 713 19.79 -59.99 -4.79
C THR A 713 21.06 -59.14 -4.61
N ASP A 714 20.93 -57.98 -3.96
CA ASP A 714 21.95 -56.96 -3.69
C ASP A 714 23.18 -57.48 -2.91
N ASP A 715 24.38 -57.02 -3.29
CA ASP A 715 25.38 -56.40 -2.40
C ASP A 715 26.71 -56.12 -3.17
N LEU A 716 27.19 -54.87 -3.15
CA LEU A 716 28.48 -54.39 -3.70
C LEU A 716 29.65 -54.75 -2.73
N PRO A 717 30.97 -54.74 -3.12
CA PRO A 717 31.59 -53.90 -4.16
C PRO A 717 32.81 -54.45 -4.98
N ALA A 718 33.14 -53.67 -6.02
CA ALA A 718 34.44 -53.46 -6.70
C ALA A 718 35.06 -54.54 -7.63
N THR A 719 35.10 -54.24 -8.94
CA THR A 719 36.35 -53.95 -9.67
C THR A 719 36.05 -53.34 -11.04
N GLU A 720 36.76 -52.26 -11.36
CA GLU A 720 36.73 -51.58 -12.64
C GLU A 720 37.26 -52.48 -13.77
N LYS A 721 36.44 -52.71 -14.80
CA LYS A 721 36.88 -52.78 -16.19
C LYS A 721 35.68 -52.61 -17.14
N GLY A 722 35.68 -51.48 -17.85
CA GLY A 722 35.04 -51.35 -19.18
C GLY A 722 33.53 -51.16 -19.24
N ARG A 723 32.95 -50.19 -18.53
CA ARG A 723 31.63 -49.67 -18.94
C ARG A 723 31.77 -48.92 -20.26
N VAL A 724 31.05 -49.34 -21.29
CA VAL A 724 30.97 -48.64 -22.59
C VAL A 724 30.58 -47.18 -22.35
N VAL A 725 31.44 -46.25 -22.75
CA VAL A 725 31.21 -44.82 -22.64
C VAL A 725 30.10 -44.41 -23.61
N LYS A 726 28.99 -43.88 -23.09
CA LYS A 726 27.91 -43.32 -23.92
C LYS A 726 27.96 -41.80 -23.86
N ILE A 727 28.12 -41.15 -25.01
CA ILE A 727 28.13 -39.68 -25.12
C ILE A 727 26.70 -39.20 -25.32
N TRP A 728 26.26 -38.27 -24.47
CA TRP A 728 24.91 -37.71 -24.36
C TRP A 728 24.76 -36.36 -25.05
N GLY A 729 25.86 -35.68 -25.34
CA GLY A 729 25.83 -34.45 -26.11
C GLY A 729 27.09 -33.60 -25.95
N LEU A 730 27.31 -32.74 -26.92
CA LEU A 730 28.31 -31.68 -26.88
C LEU A 730 27.57 -30.35 -26.70
N LYS A 731 27.87 -29.63 -25.62
CA LYS A 731 27.32 -28.29 -25.39
C LYS A 731 28.34 -27.24 -25.78
N ILE A 732 28.00 -26.36 -26.71
CA ILE A 732 28.79 -25.16 -27.03
C ILE A 732 28.25 -23.99 -26.21
N GLU A 733 29.07 -23.40 -25.36
CA GLU A 733 28.68 -22.27 -24.51
C GLU A 733 29.08 -20.91 -25.10
N ASN A 734 30.13 -20.87 -25.94
CA ASN A 734 30.52 -19.69 -26.70
C ASN A 734 31.51 -20.06 -27.83
N SER A 735 31.63 -19.23 -28.86
CA SER A 735 32.66 -19.37 -29.90
C SER A 735 33.02 -17.99 -30.50
N GLY A 736 34.26 -17.84 -30.97
CA GLY A 736 34.72 -16.58 -31.58
C GLY A 736 36.19 -16.27 -31.32
N VAL A 737 36.56 -14.99 -31.35
CA VAL A 737 37.94 -14.53 -31.10
C VAL A 737 38.25 -14.62 -29.61
N ILE A 738 39.34 -15.30 -29.24
CA ILE A 738 39.82 -15.34 -27.86
C ILE A 738 40.60 -14.05 -27.57
N ARG A 739 40.13 -13.25 -26.60
CA ARG A 739 40.78 -11.98 -26.19
C ARG A 739 41.85 -12.17 -25.12
N GLN A 740 41.61 -13.07 -24.18
CA GLN A 740 42.56 -13.45 -23.14
C GLN A 740 42.65 -14.98 -23.09
N PRO A 741 43.77 -15.58 -23.49
CA PRO A 741 43.95 -17.02 -23.32
C PRO A 741 44.12 -17.33 -21.83
N PHE A 742 43.19 -18.09 -21.25
CA PHE A 742 43.37 -18.71 -19.94
C PHE A 742 44.44 -19.79 -20.07
N LYS A 743 45.68 -19.49 -19.70
CA LYS A 743 46.78 -20.46 -19.78
C LYS A 743 47.00 -21.26 -18.49
N GLU A 744 46.47 -20.85 -17.34
CA GLU A 744 46.90 -21.43 -16.05
C GLU A 744 45.82 -21.59 -14.97
N GLU A 745 44.59 -21.98 -15.30
CA GLU A 745 43.67 -22.51 -14.28
C GLU A 745 43.17 -23.89 -14.70
N LYS A 746 43.65 -24.90 -13.99
CA LYS A 746 43.53 -26.34 -14.33
C LYS A 746 42.08 -26.86 -14.32
N ASP A 747 41.10 -26.05 -13.94
CA ASP A 747 39.68 -26.39 -14.00
C ASP A 747 38.83 -25.13 -14.26
N LEU A 748 38.51 -24.83 -15.53
CA LEU A 748 37.56 -23.77 -15.91
C LEU A 748 36.25 -23.87 -15.10
N ASN A 749 35.84 -25.08 -14.72
CA ASN A 749 34.64 -25.26 -13.91
C ASN A 749 34.74 -24.63 -12.52
N ALA A 750 35.92 -24.58 -11.91
CA ALA A 750 36.14 -23.90 -10.64
C ALA A 750 36.05 -22.37 -10.80
N ALA A 751 36.56 -21.82 -11.91
CA ALA A 751 36.44 -20.40 -12.23
C ALA A 751 34.98 -19.96 -12.44
N PHE A 752 34.12 -20.87 -12.90
CA PHE A 752 32.68 -20.66 -13.05
C PHE A 752 31.85 -21.14 -11.84
N ALA A 753 32.46 -21.75 -10.82
CA ALA A 753 31.75 -22.29 -9.67
C ALA A 753 31.32 -21.18 -8.71
N GLY A 754 30.03 -21.12 -8.39
CA GLY A 754 29.48 -20.11 -7.48
C GLY A 754 29.27 -18.72 -8.09
N LEU A 755 29.56 -18.52 -9.38
CA LEU A 755 29.21 -17.31 -10.10
C LEU A 755 27.71 -17.27 -10.43
N SER A 756 27.09 -16.09 -10.27
CA SER A 756 25.76 -15.82 -10.84
C SER A 756 25.80 -15.87 -12.38
N GLU A 757 24.64 -16.01 -13.03
CA GLU A 757 24.57 -16.09 -14.49
C GLU A 757 25.10 -14.82 -15.19
N ILE A 758 24.93 -13.66 -14.55
CA ILE A 758 25.49 -12.38 -15.02
C ILE A 758 27.02 -12.39 -14.93
N GLU A 759 27.58 -12.83 -13.80
CA GLU A 759 29.03 -12.92 -13.62
C GLU A 759 29.65 -13.95 -14.57
N ALA A 760 29.00 -15.10 -14.76
CA ALA A 760 29.42 -16.11 -15.73
C ALA A 760 29.38 -15.58 -17.17
N ASN A 761 28.34 -14.83 -17.56
CA ASN A 761 28.27 -14.22 -18.89
C ASN A 761 29.29 -13.09 -19.05
N LEU A 762 29.58 -12.33 -17.99
CA LEU A 762 30.64 -11.32 -18.00
C LEU A 762 32.03 -11.95 -18.20
N VAL A 763 32.29 -13.09 -17.53
CA VAL A 763 33.53 -13.87 -17.72
C VAL A 763 33.62 -14.41 -19.15
N LYS A 764 32.53 -14.96 -19.71
CA LYS A 764 32.47 -15.40 -21.12
C LYS A 764 32.74 -14.25 -22.10
N HIS A 765 32.19 -13.05 -21.84
CA HIS A 765 32.42 -11.85 -22.64
C HIS A 765 33.85 -11.26 -22.50
N ARG A 766 34.54 -11.54 -21.38
CA ARG A 766 35.96 -11.22 -21.24
C ARG A 766 36.84 -12.20 -22.02
N MET A 767 36.47 -13.48 -22.05
CA MET A 767 37.20 -14.53 -22.75
C MET A 767 37.05 -14.45 -24.28
N PHE A 768 35.83 -14.26 -24.78
CA PHE A 768 35.51 -14.17 -26.20
C PHE A 768 35.09 -12.76 -26.59
N ALA A 769 35.62 -12.23 -27.69
CA ALA A 769 35.03 -11.07 -28.35
C ALA A 769 33.61 -11.41 -28.84
N SER A 770 32.68 -10.44 -28.85
CA SER A 770 31.29 -10.66 -29.31
C SER A 770 31.25 -11.44 -30.62
N GLY A 771 30.60 -12.62 -30.60
CA GLY A 771 30.52 -13.52 -31.75
C GLY A 771 29.76 -12.93 -32.95
N GLU A 772 28.95 -11.89 -32.74
CA GLU A 772 28.15 -11.22 -33.78
C GLU A 772 29.00 -10.50 -34.84
N ALA A 773 30.21 -10.06 -34.49
CA ALA A 773 31.11 -9.42 -35.44
C ALA A 773 31.87 -10.42 -36.34
N GLY A 774 31.93 -11.70 -35.95
CA GLY A 774 32.74 -12.75 -36.60
C GLY A 774 34.20 -12.81 -36.09
N VAL A 775 35.05 -13.60 -36.74
CA VAL A 775 36.50 -13.67 -36.46
C VAL A 775 37.26 -12.93 -37.57
N PRO A 776 38.14 -11.96 -37.28
CA PRO A 776 38.90 -11.27 -38.32
C PRO A 776 39.97 -12.19 -38.91
N ALA A 777 40.09 -12.19 -40.23
CA ALA A 777 41.11 -12.88 -41.00
C ALA A 777 42.50 -12.22 -40.90
N LEU A 778 43.01 -12.03 -39.68
CA LEU A 778 44.31 -11.40 -39.41
C LEU A 778 45.31 -12.41 -38.84
N LYS A 779 46.55 -12.39 -39.36
CA LYS A 779 47.65 -13.24 -38.87
C LYS A 779 47.88 -12.98 -37.38
N GLY A 780 47.95 -14.04 -36.58
CA GLY A 780 48.05 -13.98 -35.12
C GLY A 780 46.72 -13.93 -34.35
N THR A 781 45.57 -13.86 -35.04
CA THR A 781 44.26 -14.01 -34.38
C THR A 781 44.08 -15.45 -33.89
N VAL A 782 43.62 -15.60 -32.65
CA VAL A 782 43.25 -16.89 -32.05
C VAL A 782 41.73 -16.99 -32.00
N MET A 783 41.17 -17.99 -32.67
CA MET A 783 39.76 -18.34 -32.55
C MET A 783 39.60 -19.55 -31.64
N GLY A 784 38.44 -19.69 -31.01
CA GLY A 784 38.18 -20.83 -30.16
C GLY A 784 36.71 -21.12 -29.91
N VAL A 785 36.48 -22.22 -29.22
CA VAL A 785 35.16 -22.71 -28.82
C VAL A 785 35.23 -23.12 -27.35
N LEU A 786 34.31 -22.60 -26.52
CA LEU A 786 34.07 -23.04 -25.16
C LEU A 786 33.01 -24.14 -25.18
N TYR A 787 33.37 -25.35 -24.77
CA TYR A 787 32.50 -26.52 -24.85
C TYR A 787 32.54 -27.37 -23.58
N SER A 788 31.54 -28.22 -23.41
CA SER A 788 31.54 -29.32 -22.42
C SER A 788 30.95 -30.58 -23.05
N VAL A 789 31.47 -31.74 -22.67
CA VAL A 789 31.02 -33.04 -23.20
C VAL A 789 30.26 -33.79 -22.11
N ASN A 790 29.03 -34.18 -22.42
CA ASN A 790 28.18 -34.96 -21.54
C ASN A 790 28.30 -36.42 -21.93
N PHE A 791 28.64 -37.30 -20.99
CA PHE A 791 28.84 -38.73 -21.23
C PHE A 791 28.72 -39.54 -19.94
N MET A 792 28.38 -40.83 -20.04
CA MET A 792 28.36 -41.74 -18.90
C MET A 792 29.14 -43.02 -19.13
N PRO A 793 29.72 -43.61 -18.06
CA PRO A 793 29.72 -43.10 -16.68
C PRO A 793 30.63 -41.87 -16.51
N GLY A 794 30.21 -40.90 -15.70
CA GLY A 794 30.85 -39.58 -15.60
C GLY A 794 32.06 -39.50 -14.64
N ASN A 795 32.51 -40.64 -14.13
CA ASN A 795 33.63 -40.78 -13.21
C ASN A 795 34.97 -41.06 -13.90
N GLN A 796 35.01 -41.00 -15.23
CA GLN A 796 36.20 -41.21 -16.05
C GLN A 796 36.43 -40.02 -16.99
N GLU A 797 37.63 -39.91 -17.56
CA GLU A 797 37.90 -38.99 -18.66
C GLU A 797 37.93 -39.74 -19.99
N ILE A 798 37.49 -39.07 -21.06
CA ILE A 798 37.35 -39.68 -22.39
C ILE A 798 38.18 -38.91 -23.42
N PRO A 799 38.88 -39.58 -24.34
CA PRO A 799 39.64 -38.90 -25.39
C PRO A 799 38.70 -38.34 -26.47
N VAL A 800 38.66 -37.01 -26.63
CA VAL A 800 37.91 -36.32 -27.68
C VAL A 800 38.89 -35.75 -28.70
N THR A 801 38.73 -36.14 -29.96
CA THR A 801 39.51 -35.61 -31.08
C THR A 801 38.78 -34.43 -31.70
N ILE A 802 39.42 -33.28 -31.79
CA ILE A 802 38.86 -32.06 -32.35
C ILE A 802 39.58 -31.78 -33.67
N LYS A 803 38.79 -31.59 -34.73
CA LYS A 803 39.30 -31.27 -36.07
C LYS A 803 38.85 -29.88 -36.46
N TRP A 804 39.78 -29.07 -36.94
CA TRP A 804 39.55 -27.74 -37.49
C TRP A 804 39.52 -27.85 -39.00
N LEU A 805 38.42 -27.42 -39.63
CA LEU A 805 38.19 -27.46 -41.06
C LEU A 805 38.15 -26.04 -41.62
N SER A 806 38.95 -25.80 -42.65
CA SER A 806 38.91 -24.59 -43.47
C SER A 806 37.59 -24.46 -44.26
N PRO A 807 37.29 -23.30 -44.85
CA PRO A 807 36.09 -23.09 -45.68
C PRO A 807 35.98 -24.03 -46.88
N GLN A 808 37.09 -24.60 -47.37
CA GLN A 808 37.07 -25.64 -48.41
C GLN A 808 36.96 -27.06 -47.85
N LYS A 809 36.55 -27.21 -46.58
CA LYS A 809 36.43 -28.47 -45.84
C LYS A 809 37.74 -29.28 -45.71
N LYS A 810 38.90 -28.64 -45.87
CA LYS A 810 40.20 -29.29 -45.60
C LYS A 810 40.51 -29.21 -44.11
N VAL A 811 40.93 -30.32 -43.50
CA VAL A 811 41.39 -30.37 -42.12
C VAL A 811 42.73 -29.64 -42.00
N VAL A 812 42.77 -28.58 -41.18
CA VAL A 812 43.91 -27.66 -41.00
C VAL A 812 44.47 -27.68 -39.58
N GLY A 813 43.81 -28.38 -38.66
CA GLY A 813 44.30 -28.64 -37.31
C GLY A 813 43.61 -29.85 -36.70
N VAL A 814 44.34 -30.66 -35.93
CA VAL A 814 43.79 -31.78 -35.17
C VAL A 814 44.41 -31.76 -33.79
N GLU A 815 43.58 -31.81 -32.76
CA GLU A 815 44.00 -31.94 -31.37
C GLU A 815 43.21 -33.07 -30.68
N SER A 816 43.80 -33.69 -29.67
CA SER A 816 43.15 -34.72 -28.86
C SER A 816 43.21 -34.30 -27.40
N VAL A 817 42.06 -34.21 -26.76
CA VAL A 817 41.91 -33.68 -25.40
C VAL A 817 41.22 -34.72 -24.52
N SER A 818 41.70 -34.87 -23.28
CA SER A 818 41.05 -35.68 -22.25
C SER A 818 39.88 -34.89 -21.66
N ALA A 819 38.65 -35.29 -21.97
CA ALA A 819 37.45 -34.61 -21.53
C ALA A 819 36.82 -35.31 -20.32
N GLY A 820 36.67 -34.58 -19.20
CA GLY A 820 35.87 -35.02 -18.05
C GLY A 820 34.38 -34.72 -18.21
N TYR A 821 33.52 -35.47 -17.50
CA TYR A 821 32.06 -35.33 -17.60
C TYR A 821 31.59 -33.93 -17.23
N CYS A 822 30.85 -33.29 -18.14
CA CYS A 822 30.33 -31.93 -17.99
C CYS A 822 31.41 -30.88 -17.66
N ARG A 823 32.69 -31.18 -17.88
CA ARG A 823 33.78 -30.25 -17.61
C ARG A 823 33.98 -29.30 -18.79
N ARG A 824 33.86 -28.00 -18.53
CA ARG A 824 34.16 -26.91 -19.47
C ARG A 824 35.61 -26.96 -19.91
N GLN A 825 35.81 -26.86 -21.22
CA GLN A 825 37.10 -26.88 -21.91
C GLN A 825 37.09 -25.86 -23.05
N VAL A 826 38.27 -25.41 -23.46
CA VAL A 826 38.45 -24.48 -24.59
C VAL A 826 39.31 -25.16 -25.64
N ALA A 827 38.76 -25.29 -26.85
CA ALA A 827 39.52 -25.62 -28.05
C ALA A 827 39.91 -24.32 -28.73
N SER A 828 41.15 -24.23 -29.23
CA SER A 828 41.63 -23.00 -29.87
C SER A 828 42.50 -23.26 -31.08
N TYR A 829 42.38 -22.40 -32.09
CA TYR A 829 43.17 -22.42 -33.30
C TYR A 829 43.71 -21.02 -33.58
N SER A 830 45.00 -20.94 -33.92
CA SER A 830 45.68 -19.67 -34.19
C SER A 830 46.14 -19.59 -35.63
N PHE A 831 45.93 -18.44 -36.29
CA PHE A 831 46.43 -18.18 -37.64
C PHE A 831 47.92 -17.83 -37.61
N THR A 832 48.79 -18.78 -37.25
CA THR A 832 50.25 -18.59 -37.14
C THR A 832 51.06 -19.02 -38.37
N GLY A 833 50.43 -19.67 -39.36
CA GLY A 833 51.09 -20.18 -40.56
C GLY A 833 51.58 -19.10 -41.55
N ASP A 834 52.35 -19.52 -42.55
CA ASP A 834 52.91 -18.66 -43.61
C ASP A 834 51.91 -18.23 -44.70
N GLY A 835 50.66 -18.74 -44.66
CA GLY A 835 49.58 -18.37 -45.58
C GLY A 835 48.61 -17.32 -45.02
N GLU A 836 47.92 -16.59 -45.90
CA GLU A 836 46.87 -15.65 -45.51
C GLU A 836 45.66 -16.37 -44.90
N PRO A 837 45.04 -15.85 -43.81
CA PRO A 837 43.86 -16.45 -43.19
C PRO A 837 42.68 -16.46 -44.17
N GLN A 838 42.13 -17.64 -44.46
CA GLN A 838 41.03 -17.80 -45.41
C GLN A 838 39.71 -17.31 -44.83
N GLN A 839 39.00 -16.45 -45.55
CA GLN A 839 37.66 -15.97 -45.20
C GLN A 839 36.59 -17.04 -45.52
N GLY A 840 35.55 -17.12 -44.70
CA GLY A 840 34.43 -18.06 -44.88
C GLY A 840 34.03 -18.78 -43.60
N ALA A 841 33.16 -19.78 -43.74
CA ALA A 841 32.71 -20.64 -42.64
C ALA A 841 33.78 -21.68 -42.30
N TRP A 842 34.41 -21.54 -41.14
CA TRP A 842 35.30 -22.55 -40.58
C TRP A 842 34.50 -23.48 -39.67
N ASN A 843 34.75 -24.79 -39.76
CA ASN A 843 34.06 -25.76 -38.93
C ASN A 843 35.00 -26.40 -37.91
N VAL A 844 34.54 -26.51 -36.68
CA VAL A 844 35.20 -27.26 -35.60
C VAL A 844 34.37 -28.49 -35.35
N GLU A 845 34.93 -29.67 -35.59
CA GLU A 845 34.24 -30.95 -35.43
C GLU A 845 34.85 -31.76 -34.28
N PHE A 846 33.99 -32.34 -33.45
CA PHE A 846 34.37 -33.12 -32.27
C PHE A 846 34.09 -34.59 -32.53
N TYR A 847 35.05 -35.46 -32.24
CA TYR A 847 35.00 -36.89 -32.49
C TYR A 847 35.33 -37.70 -31.24
N TYR A 848 34.63 -38.82 -31.06
CA TYR A 848 34.97 -39.87 -30.09
C TYR A 848 34.97 -41.22 -30.79
N GLN A 849 36.06 -41.98 -30.68
CA GLN A 849 36.22 -43.28 -31.37
C GLN A 849 35.87 -43.21 -32.87
N ASN A 850 36.35 -42.17 -33.57
CA ASN A 850 36.04 -41.85 -34.98
C ASN A 850 34.56 -41.52 -35.31
N ARG A 851 33.66 -41.45 -34.32
CA ARG A 851 32.28 -40.97 -34.51
C ARG A 851 32.19 -39.47 -34.23
N LEU A 852 31.56 -38.71 -35.14
CA LEU A 852 31.25 -37.29 -34.93
C LEU A 852 30.23 -37.14 -33.80
N ILE A 853 30.55 -36.32 -32.80
CA ILE A 853 29.71 -36.06 -31.60
C ILE A 853 29.17 -34.62 -31.54
N GLY A 854 29.65 -33.73 -32.41
CA GLY A 854 29.13 -32.37 -32.55
C GLY A 854 30.04 -31.50 -33.41
N SER A 855 29.53 -30.34 -33.83
CA SER A 855 30.29 -29.37 -34.62
C SER A 855 29.86 -27.93 -34.35
N GLN A 856 30.77 -26.98 -34.53
CA GLN A 856 30.49 -25.54 -34.45
C GLN A 856 31.03 -24.84 -35.71
N GLU A 857 30.19 -24.05 -36.36
CA GLU A 857 30.60 -23.16 -37.45
C GLU A 857 31.04 -21.80 -36.89
N ILE A 858 32.16 -21.28 -37.37
CA ILE A 858 32.74 -19.99 -37.00
C ILE A 858 32.94 -19.17 -38.29
N ALA A 859 32.27 -18.03 -38.38
CA ALA A 859 32.41 -17.14 -39.53
C ALA A 859 33.68 -16.30 -39.42
N VAL A 860 34.64 -16.53 -40.34
CA VAL A 860 35.86 -15.72 -40.49
C VAL A 860 35.63 -14.67 -41.58
N VAL A 861 35.76 -13.39 -41.24
CA VAL A 861 35.46 -12.23 -42.10
C VAL A 861 36.70 -11.36 -42.31
N SER A 862 36.69 -10.50 -43.33
CA SER A 862 37.77 -9.51 -43.53
C SER A 862 37.86 -8.52 -42.36
N ALA A 863 39.05 -7.97 -42.12
CA ALA A 863 39.28 -7.01 -41.03
C ALA A 863 38.38 -5.77 -41.14
N ASP A 864 38.22 -5.20 -42.34
CA ASP A 864 37.35 -4.04 -42.57
C ASP A 864 35.88 -4.34 -42.25
N ARG A 865 35.40 -5.54 -42.59
CA ARG A 865 34.01 -5.98 -42.36
C ARG A 865 33.77 -6.31 -40.89
N PHE A 866 34.79 -6.81 -40.19
CA PHE A 866 34.76 -7.01 -38.75
C PHE A 866 34.63 -5.66 -38.02
N ASP A 867 35.43 -4.66 -38.40
CA ASP A 867 35.42 -3.33 -37.77
C ASP A 867 34.12 -2.55 -38.05
N ASP A 868 33.57 -2.61 -39.28
CA ASP A 868 32.27 -2.02 -39.60
C ASP A 868 31.13 -2.67 -38.80
N ARG A 869 31.10 -4.01 -38.71
CA ARG A 869 30.10 -4.74 -37.90
C ARG A 869 30.24 -4.42 -36.42
N ARG A 870 31.47 -4.38 -35.91
CA ARG A 870 31.74 -4.04 -34.52
C ARG A 870 31.25 -2.63 -34.18
N LYS A 871 31.57 -1.63 -35.01
CA LYS A 871 31.11 -0.25 -34.80
C LYS A 871 29.59 -0.14 -34.82
N ARG A 872 28.90 -0.81 -35.75
CA ARG A 872 27.42 -0.82 -35.79
C ARG A 872 26.80 -1.47 -34.55
N LEU A 873 27.40 -2.54 -34.04
CA LEU A 873 26.95 -3.21 -32.82
C LEU A 873 27.23 -2.38 -31.57
N GLU A 874 28.32 -1.63 -31.53
CA GLU A 874 28.61 -0.66 -30.46
C GLU A 874 27.58 0.50 -30.51
N SER A 875 27.25 1.04 -31.69
CA SER A 875 26.22 2.09 -31.85
C SER A 875 24.78 1.63 -31.61
N ALA A 876 24.48 0.32 -31.69
CA ALA A 876 23.17 -0.24 -31.36
C ALA A 876 23.04 -0.61 -29.88
N ARG A 877 24.17 -0.62 -29.14
CA ARG A 877 24.25 -0.92 -27.71
C ARG A 877 24.30 0.35 -26.84
N GLU A 878 24.83 1.44 -27.38
CA GLU A 878 24.62 2.81 -26.86
C GLU A 878 23.18 3.26 -27.10
#